data_AF-A0A923QWB5-F1
#
_entry.id   AF-A0A923QWB5-F1
#
_cell.length_a   1.000
_cell.length_b   1.000
_cell.length_c   1.000
_cell.angle_alpha   90.00
_cell.angle_beta   90.00
_cell.angle_gamma   90.00
#
_symmetry.space_group_name_H-M   'P 1'
#
loop_
_entity.id
_entity.type
_entity.pdbx_description
1 polymer ?
#
loop_
_entity_poly.entity_id
_entity_poly.type
_entity_poly.pdbx_seq_one_letter_code
_entity_poly.pdbx_strand_id
1 'polypeptide(L)'
;MMHLKFSHTFLYSVMLLFYITPARAQKSPVLIDAKEIVREGVILYDEENYDAAIKKFIQVHPADSSYFLAQYELSLTYLMTEEYLKVIAISEQVTAAGCNDPSQYNLWGASLKKLKRYEEALAVYNKAIVCFPYNEMLHVNKGFLYEGMGEPAKALEVYKNTLKFAPQHSSTHLRLAQMNVNEGNLTQAIMSYTIYLMLEPATKRSLNVLGEFNKLCDGSATNLDSAKIKVIDREFNDINFLVSNQVALNDKYKVPGKFSFPVIKQVHLIMEKLSELKNPEPGYYADFYLPFFVAVNKTKSFETFALLLLAASDNENISKQVGKKVKEIKAVREECLAIWTKHHSDYELTLGGKKQILKKWYYNDFSILAFGNENTSGQNTGDWLFLSKEGSTDAIGQFNEKGEKTGSWHFFHTSGDTSKMITYKAGKSEGPYKIYRNSFLKETGNYINGNLDGEILDYYSDGTIASKDQFLNNKRNGAGIAYYIMGNTRYQYIYENNLLKGAFTENYPNNKLAEISTFEAGKHIGNYKLFYIDGQLKKEFNYTAGIIEGPYKTYWRNGTVESEGNAVKGSVSGKWKYYYSDSSIKELSTYDESGKVNGEEESFDHSGKKFKQASYLKGDLKKVQYYNPDGKVFYESKIARSGTLTSYFNYKRDKISDGKLLNGERDGEWRFYYISGQLSGTEQYIKKNQSGPSVEYFKSGKLSIEETYKNNYRDGFYKSFFSDGKLHVEGNYREGDKWGSWFEYYQDGQLKKESYYIAGDLRGIVYEYGVSGKLYKKYTYNNYGSLIGIYNCDTNGIVIDSLLFKSGTARVFLKGVSGKQYFEGHFISGSSHGKHQWLYPNGKLLTTGNYFNGYRDGSWIWYNANEKPASSGLYFYGEKTGVWEYFDFFGNLVRRTENKFGETHGKYTWYYKNGKIESESNFYENERHGGSYYYAGNGDLRLVRFYDHGKYLGYSYHDKNKKLVDTVVAVNGEGSIKSLYPSGIISSQFSLKCGEYHGVYKLYFPDGKLQEERLYEFGVETGPTKEYFNDGKLSRIENYNNGSLHGQVLEYNLNGSLHLKESYRNDVKEGLCEYFDNNGKRTNAIIYSNDEAVAIIQ
;
A
#
# COMPACT_ATOMS: atom_id res chain seq x y z
N MET A 1 -71.82 -14.04 -12.46
CA MET A 1 -71.97 -14.94 -11.29
C MET A 1 -71.67 -16.35 -11.77
N MET A 2 -70.76 -17.05 -11.09
CA MET A 2 -70.53 -18.51 -11.07
C MET A 2 -70.27 -19.25 -12.41
N HIS A 3 -69.51 -20.34 -12.52
CA HIS A 3 -68.35 -20.94 -11.86
C HIS A 3 -68.25 -22.36 -12.47
N LEU A 4 -67.03 -22.81 -12.83
CA LEU A 4 -66.58 -24.23 -12.83
C LEU A 4 -67.20 -25.17 -13.90
N LYS A 5 -66.50 -26.07 -14.61
CA LYS A 5 -65.32 -26.91 -14.30
C LYS A 5 -64.74 -27.47 -15.64
N PHE A 6 -63.41 -27.50 -15.82
CA PHE A 6 -62.52 -28.70 -15.93
C PHE A 6 -62.85 -29.70 -17.08
N SER A 7 -61.93 -30.28 -17.88
CA SER A 7 -60.49 -30.57 -17.73
C SER A 7 -59.88 -31.26 -18.96
N HIS A 8 -58.54 -31.10 -19.10
CA HIS A 8 -57.53 -31.97 -19.76
C HIS A 8 -57.32 -31.75 -21.29
N THR A 9 -56.09 -31.54 -21.77
CA THR A 9 -54.95 -32.47 -21.65
C THR A 9 -53.57 -31.79 -21.80
N PHE A 10 -52.60 -32.35 -21.09
CA PHE A 10 -51.18 -32.04 -20.93
C PHE A 10 -50.31 -32.15 -22.20
N LEU A 11 -49.26 -31.31 -22.29
CA LEU A 11 -47.95 -31.70 -22.84
C LEU A 11 -46.83 -31.07 -21.98
N TYR A 12 -45.88 -31.91 -21.52
CA TYR A 12 -44.72 -31.54 -20.71
C TYR A 12 -43.61 -30.93 -21.57
N SER A 13 -43.00 -29.83 -21.11
CA SER A 13 -41.67 -29.38 -21.52
C SER A 13 -40.83 -29.07 -20.28
N VAL A 14 -39.75 -29.83 -20.12
CA VAL A 14 -38.73 -29.73 -19.07
C VAL A 14 -37.93 -28.44 -19.26
N MET A 15 -37.99 -27.51 -18.30
CA MET A 15 -37.08 -26.35 -18.21
C MET A 15 -35.87 -26.72 -17.35
N LEU A 16 -34.70 -26.79 -17.98
CA LEU A 16 -33.39 -26.74 -17.34
C LEU A 16 -33.13 -25.30 -16.87
N LEU A 17 -33.25 -25.05 -15.57
CA LEU A 17 -32.83 -23.81 -14.91
C LEU A 17 -31.30 -23.82 -14.75
N PHE A 18 -30.59 -23.14 -15.65
CA PHE A 18 -29.22 -22.71 -15.38
C PHE A 18 -29.29 -21.48 -14.45
N TYR A 19 -28.82 -21.63 -13.21
CA TYR A 19 -28.47 -20.50 -12.36
C TYR A 19 -27.24 -19.80 -12.95
N ILE A 20 -27.47 -18.78 -13.78
CA ILE A 20 -26.42 -17.84 -14.19
C ILE A 20 -26.22 -16.87 -13.02
N THR A 21 -25.14 -17.05 -12.25
CA THR A 21 -24.63 -15.99 -11.38
C THR A 21 -24.22 -14.81 -12.27
N PRO A 22 -24.57 -13.56 -11.92
CA PRO A 22 -24.16 -12.41 -12.72
C PRO A 22 -22.64 -12.31 -12.68
N ALA A 23 -21.98 -12.58 -13.81
CA ALA A 23 -20.58 -12.27 -13.97
C ALA A 23 -20.39 -10.76 -13.75
N ARG A 24 -19.52 -10.37 -12.80
CA ARG A 24 -19.07 -8.98 -12.70
C ARG A 24 -18.46 -8.62 -14.05
N ALA A 25 -19.03 -7.65 -14.75
CA ALA A 25 -18.47 -7.17 -16.02
C ALA A 25 -17.00 -6.75 -15.82
N GLN A 26 -16.15 -7.09 -16.79
CA GLN A 26 -14.75 -6.65 -16.84
C GLN A 26 -14.73 -5.11 -16.84
N LYS A 27 -14.08 -4.51 -15.84
CA LYS A 27 -13.94 -3.06 -15.70
C LYS A 27 -12.50 -2.71 -16.05
N SER A 28 -12.26 -2.12 -17.21
CA SER A 28 -10.92 -1.63 -17.54
C SER A 28 -10.50 -0.54 -16.55
N PRO A 29 -9.42 -0.73 -15.78
CA PRO A 29 -8.95 0.28 -14.84
C PRO A 29 -8.45 1.51 -15.58
N VAL A 30 -9.05 2.67 -15.31
CA VAL A 30 -8.57 3.96 -15.83
C VAL A 30 -7.44 4.46 -14.93
N LEU A 31 -6.36 4.96 -15.53
CA LEU A 31 -5.31 5.63 -14.78
C LEU A 31 -5.84 6.95 -14.20
N ILE A 32 -5.95 7.03 -12.88
CA ILE A 32 -6.48 8.17 -12.14
C ILE A 32 -5.34 8.91 -11.44
N ASP A 33 -5.28 10.24 -11.58
CA ASP A 33 -4.48 11.12 -10.73
C ASP A 33 -5.35 11.77 -9.66
N ALA A 34 -5.27 11.27 -8.44
CA ALA A 34 -6.14 11.70 -7.36
C ALA A 34 -5.99 13.19 -7.00
N LYS A 35 -4.79 13.77 -7.14
CA LYS A 35 -4.57 15.18 -6.80
C LYS A 35 -5.28 16.09 -7.78
N GLU A 36 -5.20 15.76 -9.06
CA GLU A 36 -5.88 16.53 -10.10
C GLU A 36 -7.40 16.37 -9.99
N ILE A 37 -7.89 15.17 -9.68
CA ILE A 37 -9.32 14.94 -9.42
C ILE A 37 -9.84 15.81 -8.28
N VAL A 38 -9.11 15.88 -7.15
CA VAL A 38 -9.53 16.71 -6.02
C VAL A 38 -9.54 18.18 -6.41
N ARG A 39 -8.51 18.65 -7.11
CA ARG A 39 -8.44 20.04 -7.59
C ARG A 39 -9.60 20.40 -8.51
N GLU A 40 -9.91 19.55 -9.49
CA GLU A 40 -11.07 19.74 -10.37
C GLU A 40 -12.39 19.75 -9.59
N GLY A 41 -12.52 18.87 -8.59
CA GLY A 41 -13.70 18.82 -7.72
C GLY A 41 -13.90 20.10 -6.91
N VAL A 42 -12.84 20.68 -6.37
CA VAL A 42 -12.89 21.95 -5.61
C VAL A 42 -13.34 23.10 -6.51
N ILE A 43 -12.81 23.19 -7.74
CA ILE A 43 -13.24 24.20 -8.72
C ILE A 43 -14.75 24.08 -8.99
N LEU A 44 -15.24 22.84 -9.19
CA LEU A 44 -16.66 22.60 -9.42
C LEU A 44 -17.54 22.94 -8.20
N TYR A 45 -17.03 22.74 -6.98
CA TYR A 45 -17.71 23.14 -5.75
C TYR A 45 -17.83 24.67 -5.66
N ASP A 46 -16.75 25.40 -5.96
CA ASP A 46 -16.73 26.87 -5.96
C ASP A 46 -17.67 27.46 -7.02
N GLU A 47 -17.92 26.71 -8.11
CA GLU A 47 -18.92 27.01 -9.14
C GLU A 47 -20.35 26.59 -8.77
N GLU A 48 -20.58 26.10 -7.54
CA GLU A 48 -21.85 25.55 -7.04
C GLU A 48 -22.37 24.34 -7.84
N ASN A 49 -21.51 23.68 -8.64
CA ASN A 49 -21.83 22.47 -9.39
C ASN A 49 -21.57 21.21 -8.55
N TYR A 50 -22.35 21.06 -7.48
CA TYR A 50 -22.14 20.02 -6.47
C TYR A 50 -22.22 18.59 -7.02
N ASP A 51 -23.11 18.31 -7.97
CA ASP A 51 -23.24 16.98 -8.58
C ASP A 51 -21.97 16.55 -9.34
N ALA A 52 -21.33 17.50 -10.04
CA ALA A 52 -20.08 17.23 -10.75
C ALA A 52 -18.91 17.11 -9.77
N ALA A 53 -18.86 17.95 -8.73
CA ALA A 53 -17.86 17.87 -7.67
C ALA A 53 -17.90 16.53 -6.95
N ILE A 54 -19.10 16.06 -6.54
CA ILE A 54 -19.30 14.75 -5.91
C ILE A 54 -18.76 13.63 -6.81
N LYS A 55 -19.11 13.65 -8.11
CA LYS A 55 -18.62 12.65 -9.07
C LYS A 55 -17.10 12.63 -9.19
N LYS A 56 -16.41 13.75 -8.99
CA LYS A 56 -14.95 13.80 -8.95
C LYS A 56 -14.42 13.18 -7.66
N PHE A 57 -14.85 13.66 -6.49
CA PHE A 57 -14.29 13.21 -5.21
C PHE A 57 -14.45 11.70 -4.96
N ILE A 58 -15.55 11.07 -5.40
CA ILE A 58 -15.77 9.61 -5.23
C ILE A 58 -14.83 8.74 -6.07
N GLN A 59 -14.11 9.31 -7.04
CA GLN A 59 -13.13 8.56 -7.86
C GLN A 59 -11.82 8.33 -7.11
N VAL A 60 -11.55 9.06 -6.03
CA VAL A 60 -10.33 8.91 -5.25
C VAL A 60 -10.40 7.63 -4.43
N HIS A 61 -9.50 6.70 -4.73
CA HIS A 61 -9.45 5.42 -4.04
C HIS A 61 -9.06 5.61 -2.55
N PRO A 62 -9.65 4.86 -1.59
CA PRO A 62 -9.34 4.94 -0.16
C PRO A 62 -7.87 4.75 0.22
N ALA A 63 -7.10 4.10 -0.66
CA ALA A 63 -5.69 3.86 -0.47
C ALA A 63 -4.78 4.97 -1.00
N ASP A 64 -5.35 6.03 -1.61
CA ASP A 64 -4.61 7.19 -2.11
C ASP A 64 -4.31 8.21 -0.99
N SER A 65 -3.16 8.87 -1.07
CA SER A 65 -2.76 9.94 -0.14
C SER A 65 -3.73 11.13 -0.12
N SER A 66 -4.45 11.37 -1.21
CA SER A 66 -5.40 12.48 -1.35
C SER A 66 -6.79 12.14 -0.83
N TYR A 67 -6.99 10.90 -0.34
CA TYR A 67 -8.32 10.41 0.05
C TYR A 67 -8.96 11.23 1.17
N PHE A 68 -8.24 11.52 2.26
CA PHE A 68 -8.82 12.28 3.38
C PHE A 68 -9.24 13.69 2.97
N LEU A 69 -8.45 14.34 2.12
CA LEU A 69 -8.82 15.65 1.56
C LEU A 69 -10.07 15.51 0.67
N ALA A 70 -10.11 14.52 -0.24
CA ALA A 70 -11.27 14.27 -1.08
C ALA A 70 -12.55 14.01 -0.25
N GLN A 71 -12.43 13.28 0.86
CA GLN A 71 -13.55 12.98 1.76
C GLN A 71 -14.01 14.20 2.56
N TYR A 72 -13.09 15.08 2.96
CA TYR A 72 -13.44 16.36 3.58
C TYR A 72 -14.22 17.25 2.61
N GLU A 73 -13.72 17.43 1.39
CA GLU A 73 -14.40 18.24 0.36
C GLU A 73 -15.75 17.62 -0.05
N LEU A 74 -15.83 16.29 -0.11
CA LEU A 74 -17.08 15.57 -0.33
C LEU A 74 -18.07 15.78 0.82
N SER A 75 -17.59 15.78 2.07
CA SER A 75 -18.41 16.04 3.26
C SER A 75 -18.95 17.46 3.27
N LEU A 76 -18.12 18.45 2.90
CA LEU A 76 -18.55 19.83 2.71
C LEU A 76 -19.62 19.94 1.62
N THR A 77 -19.41 19.28 0.49
CA THR A 77 -20.36 19.28 -0.63
C THR A 77 -21.70 18.68 -0.22
N TYR A 78 -21.70 17.55 0.48
CA TYR A 78 -22.93 16.95 1.00
C TYR A 78 -23.61 17.77 2.10
N LEU A 79 -22.85 18.55 2.86
CA LEU A 79 -23.46 19.49 3.80
C LEU A 79 -24.24 20.58 3.06
N MET A 80 -23.70 21.09 1.95
CA MET A 80 -24.36 22.09 1.10
C MET A 80 -25.61 21.55 0.40
N THR A 81 -25.64 20.26 0.05
CA THR A 81 -26.83 19.58 -0.50
C THR A 81 -27.78 19.03 0.58
N GLU A 82 -27.54 19.33 1.85
CA GLU A 82 -28.32 18.87 3.02
C GLU A 82 -28.37 17.33 3.21
N GLU A 83 -27.41 16.60 2.64
CA GLU A 83 -27.30 15.15 2.73
C GLU A 83 -26.57 14.69 4.01
N TYR A 84 -27.11 15.08 5.16
CA TYR A 84 -26.48 14.94 6.47
C TYR A 84 -26.06 13.50 6.83
N LEU A 85 -26.83 12.50 6.42
CA LEU A 85 -26.49 11.09 6.67
C LEU A 85 -25.22 10.65 5.93
N LYS A 86 -24.95 11.21 4.74
CA LYS A 86 -23.72 10.93 3.99
C LYS A 86 -22.51 11.58 4.65
N VAL A 87 -22.66 12.81 5.15
CA VAL A 87 -21.61 13.50 5.93
C VAL A 87 -21.24 12.68 7.17
N ILE A 88 -22.24 12.18 7.90
CA ILE A 88 -22.02 11.33 9.09
C ILE A 88 -21.24 10.06 8.71
N ALA A 89 -21.67 9.35 7.66
CA ALA A 89 -21.02 8.13 7.23
C ALA A 89 -19.56 8.35 6.82
N ILE A 90 -19.27 9.44 6.08
CA ILE A 90 -17.90 9.79 5.69
C ILE A 90 -17.06 10.13 6.92
N SER A 91 -17.57 10.97 7.82
CA SER A 91 -16.87 11.33 9.07
C SER A 91 -16.51 10.12 9.91
N GLU A 92 -17.46 9.20 10.12
CA GLU A 92 -17.22 7.94 10.81
C GLU A 92 -16.11 7.13 10.14
N GLN A 93 -16.16 7.02 8.81
CA GLN A 93 -15.19 6.28 8.03
C GLN A 93 -13.77 6.87 8.11
N VAL A 94 -13.61 8.17 7.89
CA VAL A 94 -12.26 8.80 7.87
C VAL A 94 -11.65 8.90 9.25
N THR A 95 -12.46 9.16 10.29
CA THR A 95 -11.98 9.17 11.67
C THR A 95 -11.59 7.76 12.12
N ALA A 96 -12.35 6.73 11.75
CA ALA A 96 -11.96 5.34 12.01
C ALA A 96 -10.64 4.95 11.30
N ALA A 97 -10.34 5.58 10.17
CA ALA A 97 -9.08 5.43 9.44
C ALA A 97 -7.93 6.32 9.96
N GLY A 98 -8.12 7.06 11.06
CA GLY A 98 -7.08 7.85 11.72
C GLY A 98 -7.00 9.33 11.30
N CYS A 99 -7.94 9.83 10.49
CA CYS A 99 -8.05 11.26 10.22
C CYS A 99 -8.59 12.00 11.45
N ASN A 100 -7.71 12.78 12.10
CA ASN A 100 -8.05 13.66 13.23
C ASN A 100 -7.94 15.11 12.78
N ASP A 101 -9.05 15.66 12.27
CA ASP A 101 -9.19 17.06 11.85
C ASP A 101 -10.42 17.68 12.54
N PRO A 102 -10.28 18.79 13.28
CA PRO A 102 -11.41 19.43 13.96
C PRO A 102 -12.52 19.87 12.98
N SER A 103 -12.19 20.17 11.73
CA SER A 103 -13.15 20.55 10.67
C SER A 103 -14.08 19.38 10.34
N GLN A 104 -13.54 18.17 10.19
CA GLN A 104 -14.36 16.97 9.95
C GLN A 104 -15.28 16.65 11.14
N TYR A 105 -14.77 16.77 12.37
CA TYR A 105 -15.58 16.61 13.58
C TYR A 105 -16.71 17.66 13.67
N ASN A 106 -16.44 18.90 13.25
CA ASN A 106 -17.46 19.94 13.16
C ASN A 106 -18.56 19.59 12.15
N LEU A 107 -18.20 19.13 10.94
CA LEU A 107 -19.17 18.68 9.93
C LEU A 107 -20.02 17.51 10.45
N TRP A 108 -19.40 16.57 11.14
CA TRP A 108 -20.07 15.41 11.74
C TRP A 108 -21.09 15.84 12.80
N GLY A 109 -20.65 16.60 13.81
CA GLY A 109 -21.52 17.05 14.90
C GLY A 109 -22.64 17.98 14.42
N ALA A 110 -22.34 18.87 13.45
CA ALA A 110 -23.34 19.77 12.88
C ALA A 110 -24.43 19.01 12.12
N SER A 111 -24.06 17.99 11.36
CA SER A 111 -24.99 17.12 10.63
C SER A 111 -25.88 16.31 11.57
N LEU A 112 -25.32 15.73 12.64
CA LEU A 112 -26.10 15.04 13.67
C LEU A 112 -27.09 15.99 14.37
N LYS A 113 -26.66 17.22 14.67
CA LYS A 113 -27.54 18.25 15.24
C LYS A 113 -28.71 18.60 14.30
N LYS A 114 -28.46 18.74 13.00
CA LYS A 114 -29.51 19.00 11.98
C LYS A 114 -30.55 17.88 11.95
N LEU A 115 -30.11 16.63 12.17
CA LEU A 115 -30.98 15.46 12.31
C LEU A 115 -31.58 15.28 13.71
N LYS A 116 -31.33 16.21 14.65
CA LYS A 116 -31.75 16.13 16.06
C LYS A 116 -31.21 14.90 16.82
N ARG A 117 -30.10 14.30 16.35
CA ARG A 117 -29.38 13.19 16.99
C ARG A 117 -28.38 13.73 18.02
N TYR A 118 -28.90 14.35 19.07
CA TYR A 118 -28.08 15.23 19.90
C TYR A 118 -27.04 14.52 20.76
N GLU A 119 -27.37 13.39 21.37
CA GLU A 119 -26.42 12.66 22.22
C GLU A 119 -25.22 12.13 21.43
N GLU A 120 -25.46 11.71 20.19
CA GLU A 120 -24.40 11.29 19.29
C GLU A 120 -23.50 12.47 18.90
N ALA A 121 -24.09 13.63 18.61
CA ALA A 121 -23.31 14.84 18.35
C ALA A 121 -22.46 15.25 19.57
N LEU A 122 -22.98 15.07 20.78
CA LEU A 122 -22.28 15.39 22.02
C LEU A 122 -21.08 14.47 22.22
N ALA A 123 -21.24 13.17 21.94
CA ALA A 123 -20.14 12.21 21.96
C ALA A 123 -19.04 12.57 20.95
N VAL A 124 -19.42 12.98 19.74
CA VAL A 124 -18.49 13.45 18.70
C VAL A 124 -17.69 14.67 19.17
N TYR A 125 -18.35 15.71 19.67
CA TYR A 125 -17.64 16.90 20.17
C TYR A 125 -16.76 16.60 21.39
N ASN A 126 -17.23 15.75 22.31
CA ASN A 126 -16.41 15.34 23.46
C ASN A 126 -15.13 14.61 23.01
N LYS A 127 -15.24 13.71 22.02
CA LYS A 127 -14.08 13.04 21.43
C LYS A 127 -13.12 14.05 20.77
N ALA A 128 -13.65 14.97 19.97
CA ALA A 128 -12.84 15.97 19.28
C ALA A 128 -12.10 16.91 20.26
N ILE A 129 -12.76 17.34 21.34
CA ILE A 129 -12.18 18.21 22.37
C ILE A 129 -11.05 17.52 23.15
N VAL A 130 -11.03 16.18 23.22
CA VAL A 130 -9.86 15.48 23.80
C VAL A 130 -8.61 15.69 22.94
N CYS A 131 -8.74 15.68 21.62
CA CYS A 131 -7.62 15.92 20.70
C CYS A 131 -7.29 17.41 20.54
N PHE A 132 -8.32 18.26 20.55
CA PHE A 132 -8.23 19.71 20.31
C PHE A 132 -8.86 20.50 21.47
N PRO A 133 -8.28 20.42 22.69
CA PRO A 133 -8.89 20.96 23.90
C PRO A 133 -9.11 22.46 23.89
N TYR A 134 -8.36 23.20 23.06
CA TYR A 134 -8.46 24.66 22.97
C TYR A 134 -9.01 25.15 21.63
N ASN A 135 -9.65 24.29 20.83
CA ASN A 135 -10.33 24.70 19.61
C ASN A 135 -11.67 25.38 19.94
N GLU A 136 -11.74 26.70 19.79
CA GLU A 136 -12.92 27.49 20.14
C GLU A 136 -14.19 27.07 19.38
N MET A 137 -14.07 26.67 18.10
CA MET A 137 -15.21 26.29 17.28
C MET A 137 -15.86 24.98 17.73
N LEU A 138 -15.08 23.97 18.15
CA LEU A 138 -15.61 22.72 18.70
C LEU A 138 -16.42 22.97 19.97
N HIS A 139 -15.91 23.81 20.88
CA HIS A 139 -16.62 24.16 22.11
C HIS A 139 -17.88 24.99 21.84
N VAL A 140 -17.82 25.96 20.94
CA VAL A 140 -18.98 26.79 20.59
C VAL A 140 -20.07 25.96 19.92
N ASN A 141 -19.70 25.04 19.03
CA ASN A 141 -20.65 24.14 18.40
C ASN A 141 -21.27 23.15 19.39
N LYS A 142 -20.53 22.72 20.41
CA LYS A 142 -21.08 21.98 21.57
C LYS A 142 -22.06 22.82 22.38
N GLY A 143 -21.83 24.12 22.54
CA GLY A 143 -22.82 25.04 23.11
C GLY A 143 -24.10 25.09 22.27
N PHE A 144 -23.99 25.21 20.94
CA PHE A 144 -25.16 25.21 20.04
C PHE A 144 -25.93 23.90 20.06
N LEU A 145 -25.22 22.80 20.32
CA LEU A 145 -25.85 21.52 20.50
C LEU A 145 -26.72 21.50 21.75
N TYR A 146 -26.22 21.99 22.90
CA TYR A 146 -27.02 22.08 24.12
C TYR A 146 -28.23 23.02 23.98
N GLU A 147 -28.11 24.13 23.23
CA GLU A 147 -29.27 24.95 22.87
C GLU A 147 -30.32 24.13 22.10
N GLY A 148 -29.89 23.35 21.10
CA GLY A 148 -30.77 22.45 20.33
C GLY A 148 -31.42 21.35 21.18
N MET A 149 -30.75 20.89 22.23
CA MET A 149 -31.27 19.94 23.22
C MET A 149 -32.27 20.55 24.19
N GLY A 150 -32.45 21.88 24.19
CA GLY A 150 -33.27 22.56 25.19
C GLY A 150 -32.59 22.67 26.55
N GLU A 151 -31.26 22.65 26.61
CA GLU A 151 -30.44 22.74 27.82
C GLU A 151 -29.63 24.06 27.87
N PRO A 152 -30.28 25.24 27.89
CA PRO A 152 -29.60 26.52 27.80
C PRO A 152 -28.64 26.78 28.96
N ALA A 153 -28.87 26.22 30.15
CA ALA A 153 -27.96 26.35 31.28
C ALA A 153 -26.58 25.69 31.00
N LYS A 154 -26.57 24.51 30.36
CA LYS A 154 -25.32 23.85 29.97
C LYS A 154 -24.64 24.57 28.81
N ALA A 155 -25.41 25.07 27.85
CA ALA A 155 -24.88 25.91 26.77
C ALA A 155 -24.17 27.15 27.33
N LEU A 156 -24.80 27.82 28.29
CA LEU A 156 -24.25 28.99 28.97
C LEU A 156 -22.92 28.67 29.65
N GLU A 157 -22.86 27.55 30.38
CA GLU A 157 -21.62 27.12 31.03
C GLU A 157 -20.50 26.81 30.02
N VAL A 158 -20.83 26.15 28.91
CA VAL A 158 -19.86 25.90 27.82
C VAL A 158 -19.31 27.22 27.28
N TYR A 159 -20.17 28.17 26.92
CA TYR A 159 -19.74 29.47 26.40
C TYR A 159 -18.87 30.26 27.39
N LYS A 160 -19.27 30.27 28.67
CA LYS A 160 -18.48 30.89 29.74
C LYS A 160 -17.11 30.25 29.86
N ASN A 161 -17.03 28.93 29.81
CA ASN A 161 -15.78 28.18 29.87
C ASN A 161 -14.91 28.37 28.62
N THR A 162 -15.49 28.46 27.42
CA THR A 162 -14.76 28.78 26.19
C THR A 162 -14.06 30.13 26.30
N LEU A 163 -14.77 31.15 26.77
CA LEU A 163 -14.21 32.50 26.90
C LEU A 163 -13.10 32.60 27.97
N LYS A 164 -13.01 31.65 28.92
CA LYS A 164 -11.88 31.62 29.87
C LYS A 164 -10.54 31.45 29.16
N PHE A 165 -10.47 30.65 28.09
CA PHE A 165 -9.25 30.47 27.30
C PHE A 165 -9.24 31.26 25.98
N ALA A 166 -10.41 31.56 25.39
CA ALA A 166 -10.55 32.33 24.16
C ALA A 166 -11.39 33.62 24.35
N PRO A 167 -10.93 34.58 25.17
CA PRO A 167 -11.72 35.76 25.53
C PRO A 167 -11.99 36.71 24.35
N GLN A 168 -11.31 36.55 23.20
CA GLN A 168 -11.49 37.35 21.98
C GLN A 168 -12.42 36.68 20.95
N HIS A 169 -13.00 35.50 21.23
CA HIS A 169 -13.87 34.83 20.27
C HIS A 169 -15.23 35.54 20.14
N SER A 170 -15.39 36.37 19.10
CA SER A 170 -16.55 37.26 18.91
C SER A 170 -17.88 36.49 18.93
N SER A 171 -17.94 35.35 18.22
CA SER A 171 -19.18 34.58 18.13
C SER A 171 -19.69 34.08 19.49
N THR A 172 -18.80 33.77 20.44
CA THR A 172 -19.24 33.35 21.79
C THR A 172 -19.84 34.51 22.58
N HIS A 173 -19.26 35.71 22.45
CA HIS A 173 -19.81 36.93 23.05
C HIS A 173 -21.21 37.25 22.52
N LEU A 174 -21.40 37.17 21.20
CA LEU A 174 -22.71 37.36 20.58
C LEU A 174 -23.75 36.38 21.14
N ARG A 175 -23.36 35.12 21.34
CA ARG A 175 -24.27 34.11 21.88
C ARG A 175 -24.60 34.34 23.35
N LEU A 176 -23.63 34.70 24.18
CA LEU A 176 -23.92 35.15 25.54
C LEU A 176 -24.86 36.35 25.57
N ALA A 177 -24.66 37.33 24.68
CA ALA A 177 -25.54 38.49 24.58
C ALA A 177 -26.99 38.07 24.30
N GLN A 178 -27.20 37.24 23.27
CA GLN A 178 -28.52 36.73 22.89
C GLN A 178 -29.17 35.89 24.01
N MET A 179 -28.41 35.07 24.73
CA MET A 179 -28.94 34.29 25.87
C MET A 179 -29.39 35.19 27.02
N ASN A 180 -28.61 36.23 27.36
CA ASN A 180 -29.01 37.18 28.39
C ASN A 180 -30.24 38.01 27.99
N VAL A 181 -30.42 38.33 26.70
CA VAL A 181 -31.66 38.96 26.21
C VAL A 181 -32.86 38.08 26.52
N ASN A 182 -32.77 36.78 26.22
CA ASN A 182 -33.86 35.84 26.46
C ASN A 182 -34.18 35.66 27.96
N GLU A 183 -33.20 35.85 28.85
CA GLU A 183 -33.39 35.79 30.31
C GLU A 183 -33.79 37.13 30.96
N GLY A 184 -33.88 38.22 30.18
CA GLY A 184 -34.20 39.57 30.69
C GLY A 184 -33.02 40.27 31.39
N ASN A 185 -31.81 39.74 31.25
CA ASN A 185 -30.56 40.25 31.82
C ASN A 185 -29.93 41.29 30.87
N LEU A 186 -30.64 42.40 30.63
CA LEU A 186 -30.28 43.43 29.64
C LEU A 186 -28.91 44.07 29.90
N THR A 187 -28.53 44.30 31.15
CA THR A 187 -27.19 44.84 31.49
C THR A 187 -26.08 43.92 30.98
N GLN A 188 -26.17 42.62 31.27
CA GLN A 188 -25.23 41.60 30.82
C GLN A 188 -25.26 41.46 29.29
N ALA A 189 -26.45 41.49 28.69
CA ALA A 189 -26.60 41.46 27.24
C ALA A 189 -25.87 42.63 26.55
N ILE A 190 -26.06 43.86 27.06
CA ILE A 190 -25.39 45.06 26.54
C ILE A 190 -23.87 44.96 26.71
N MET A 191 -23.38 44.45 27.84
CA MET A 191 -21.95 44.22 28.01
C MET A 191 -21.40 43.27 26.94
N SER A 192 -22.02 42.11 26.75
CA SER A 192 -21.59 41.12 25.75
C SER A 192 -21.71 41.62 24.30
N TYR A 193 -22.78 42.32 23.92
CA TYR A 193 -22.91 42.93 22.59
C TYR A 193 -21.83 43.99 22.34
N THR A 194 -21.51 44.79 23.35
CA THR A 194 -20.47 45.82 23.24
C THR A 194 -19.10 45.18 22.98
N ILE A 195 -18.77 44.10 23.69
CA ILE A 195 -17.53 43.34 23.44
C ILE A 195 -17.53 42.70 22.05
N TYR A 196 -18.66 42.11 21.61
CA TYR A 196 -18.78 41.58 20.25
C TYR A 196 -18.46 42.62 19.19
N LEU A 197 -19.08 43.81 19.25
CA LEU A 197 -18.85 44.89 18.27
C LEU A 197 -17.44 45.47 18.37
N MET A 198 -16.80 45.45 19.54
CA MET A 198 -15.39 45.83 19.67
C MET A 198 -14.46 44.82 18.96
N LEU A 199 -14.73 43.53 19.12
CA LEU A 199 -13.95 42.45 18.52
C LEU A 199 -14.18 42.36 17.00
N GLU A 200 -15.42 42.51 16.54
CA GLU A 200 -15.85 42.42 15.14
C GLU A 200 -16.63 43.71 14.74
N PRO A 201 -15.94 44.84 14.44
CA PRO A 201 -16.61 46.13 14.30
C PRO A 201 -17.17 46.45 12.91
N ALA A 202 -16.67 45.83 11.84
CA ALA A 202 -16.91 46.30 10.47
C ALA A 202 -17.16 45.16 9.46
N THR A 203 -18.04 44.21 9.80
CA THR A 203 -18.48 43.15 8.88
C THR A 203 -19.98 43.29 8.55
N LYS A 204 -20.43 42.60 7.49
CA LYS A 204 -21.87 42.49 7.18
C LYS A 204 -22.65 41.86 8.34
N ARG A 205 -22.02 40.94 9.08
CA ARG A 205 -22.60 40.34 10.28
C ARG A 205 -22.73 41.37 11.41
N SER A 206 -21.71 42.19 11.62
CA SER A 206 -21.75 43.27 12.62
C SER A 206 -22.86 44.29 12.36
N LEU A 207 -23.15 44.62 11.10
CA LEU A 207 -24.26 45.52 10.75
C LEU A 207 -25.61 44.94 11.21
N ASN A 208 -25.85 43.66 10.96
CA ASN A 208 -27.08 42.99 11.40
C ASN A 208 -27.18 42.97 12.93
N VAL A 209 -26.10 42.59 13.62
CA VAL A 209 -26.05 42.54 15.09
C VAL A 209 -26.22 43.94 15.69
N LEU A 210 -25.64 44.98 15.10
CA LEU A 210 -25.83 46.36 15.53
C LEU A 210 -27.31 46.78 15.44
N GLY A 211 -28.00 46.37 14.37
CA GLY A 211 -29.44 46.58 14.22
C GLY A 211 -30.27 45.89 15.31
N GLU A 212 -30.00 44.61 15.58
CA GLU A 212 -30.64 43.85 16.67
C GLU A 212 -30.37 44.50 18.03
N PHE A 213 -29.12 44.86 18.29
CA PHE A 213 -28.69 45.48 19.53
C PHE A 213 -29.32 46.87 19.72
N ASN A 214 -29.48 47.65 18.66
CA ASN A 214 -30.16 48.94 18.73
C ASN A 214 -31.65 48.79 19.05
N LYS A 215 -32.34 47.80 18.44
CA LYS A 215 -33.75 47.48 18.76
C LYS A 215 -33.96 46.98 20.19
N LEU A 216 -32.96 46.28 20.75
CA LEU A 216 -32.98 45.93 22.17
C LEU A 216 -32.94 47.20 23.04
N CYS A 217 -32.06 48.13 22.69
CA CYS A 217 -31.83 49.37 23.43
C CYS A 217 -32.98 50.40 23.35
N ASP A 218 -33.81 50.36 22.29
CA ASP A 218 -35.03 51.18 22.14
C ASP A 218 -36.33 50.47 22.62
N GLY A 219 -36.21 49.21 23.05
CA GLY A 219 -37.31 48.37 23.50
C GLY A 219 -38.31 47.96 22.42
N SER A 220 -37.97 48.13 21.14
CA SER A 220 -38.75 47.60 20.01
C SER A 220 -38.44 46.14 19.70
N ALA A 221 -37.56 45.49 20.46
CA ALA A 221 -37.28 44.06 20.34
C ALA A 221 -38.53 43.20 20.61
N THR A 222 -39.03 42.53 19.56
CA THR A 222 -40.35 41.86 19.55
C THR A 222 -40.41 40.50 20.26
N ASN A 223 -39.29 39.95 20.73
CA ASN A 223 -39.18 38.55 21.19
C ASN A 223 -38.69 38.39 22.65
N LEU A 224 -38.98 39.35 23.54
CA LEU A 224 -38.72 39.17 24.97
C LEU A 224 -39.85 38.33 25.59
N ASP A 225 -39.63 37.03 25.75
CA ASP A 225 -40.58 36.17 26.47
C ASP A 225 -40.50 36.51 27.97
N SER A 226 -41.43 37.34 28.43
CA SER A 226 -41.47 37.98 29.76
C SER A 226 -41.55 37.00 30.96
N ALA A 227 -41.53 35.69 30.72
CA ALA A 227 -41.75 34.65 31.71
C ALA A 227 -40.54 33.69 31.82
N LYS A 228 -39.42 34.17 32.38
CA LYS A 228 -38.44 33.39 33.20
C LYS A 228 -37.24 34.27 33.57
N ILE A 229 -37.45 35.19 34.50
CA ILE A 229 -36.33 35.89 35.16
C ILE A 229 -35.69 34.89 36.14
N LYS A 230 -34.50 34.38 35.82
CA LYS A 230 -33.62 33.79 36.82
C LYS A 230 -32.60 34.87 37.17
N VAL A 231 -32.83 35.56 38.28
CA VAL A 231 -31.91 36.57 38.82
C VAL A 231 -30.64 35.83 39.27
N ILE A 232 -29.55 35.97 38.51
CA ILE A 232 -28.26 35.32 38.82
C ILE A 232 -27.30 36.29 39.53
N ASP A 233 -27.30 37.58 39.19
CA ASP A 233 -26.38 38.58 39.76
C ASP A 233 -27.17 39.80 40.28
N ARG A 234 -27.36 39.90 41.60
CA ARG A 234 -28.20 40.97 42.20
C ARG A 234 -27.63 42.37 41.99
N GLU A 235 -26.31 42.51 41.82
CA GLU A 235 -25.68 43.83 41.71
C GLU A 235 -26.11 44.61 40.46
N PHE A 236 -26.45 43.91 39.37
CA PHE A 236 -26.81 44.56 38.12
C PHE A 236 -28.30 44.90 38.05
N ASN A 237 -29.11 44.54 39.05
CA ASN A 237 -30.56 44.73 39.03
C ASN A 237 -30.97 46.19 38.85
N ASP A 238 -30.34 47.12 39.58
CA ASP A 238 -30.67 48.54 39.49
C ASP A 238 -30.32 49.09 38.09
N ILE A 239 -29.17 48.68 37.54
CA ILE A 239 -28.76 49.06 36.18
C ILE A 239 -29.73 48.45 35.16
N ASN A 240 -30.11 47.19 35.34
CA ASN A 240 -31.04 46.48 34.47
C ASN A 240 -32.42 47.15 34.48
N PHE A 241 -32.86 47.64 35.65
CA PHE A 241 -34.08 48.44 35.79
C PHE A 241 -33.99 49.77 35.04
N LEU A 242 -32.87 50.49 35.14
CA LEU A 242 -32.68 51.75 34.39
C LEU A 242 -32.69 51.54 32.88
N VAL A 243 -32.05 50.48 32.41
CA VAL A 243 -31.95 50.11 30.99
C VAL A 243 -33.32 49.70 30.45
N SER A 244 -34.04 48.83 31.16
CA SER A 244 -35.38 48.36 30.77
C SER A 244 -36.43 49.48 30.75
N ASN A 245 -36.31 50.47 31.64
CA ASN A 245 -37.14 51.68 31.62
C ASN A 245 -36.64 52.76 30.65
N GLN A 246 -35.60 52.47 29.87
CA GLN A 246 -35.09 53.34 28.80
C GLN A 246 -34.73 54.76 29.26
N VAL A 247 -34.23 54.89 30.49
CA VAL A 247 -33.98 56.19 31.12
C VAL A 247 -33.01 57.05 30.28
N ALA A 248 -32.05 56.40 29.62
CA ALA A 248 -31.08 57.06 28.74
C ALA A 248 -31.67 57.67 27.46
N LEU A 249 -32.89 57.27 27.06
CA LEU A 249 -33.51 57.75 25.82
C LEU A 249 -34.18 59.11 25.98
N ASN A 250 -34.44 59.55 27.21
CA ASN A 250 -34.98 60.87 27.51
C ASN A 250 -34.14 62.00 26.87
N ASP A 251 -34.78 63.03 26.32
CA ASP A 251 -34.10 64.16 25.66
C ASP A 251 -33.14 64.95 26.58
N LYS A 252 -33.36 64.87 27.89
CA LYS A 252 -32.49 65.46 28.92
C LYS A 252 -31.20 64.67 29.13
N TYR A 253 -31.16 63.38 28.79
CA TYR A 253 -29.96 62.56 28.92
C TYR A 253 -28.95 62.93 27.83
N LYS A 254 -27.75 63.35 28.23
CA LYS A 254 -26.69 63.78 27.31
C LYS A 254 -25.57 62.75 27.29
N VAL A 255 -25.09 62.45 26.07
CA VAL A 255 -23.90 61.63 25.84
C VAL A 255 -22.80 62.51 25.23
N PRO A 256 -21.51 62.25 25.50
CA PRO A 256 -20.40 62.88 24.80
C PRO A 256 -20.48 62.60 23.29
N GLY A 257 -20.55 63.66 22.48
CA GLY A 257 -20.73 63.60 21.02
C GLY A 257 -22.18 63.82 20.56
N LYS A 258 -22.39 63.96 19.24
CA LYS A 258 -23.72 64.15 18.64
C LYS A 258 -24.32 62.81 18.18
N PHE A 259 -24.62 61.92 19.12
CA PHE A 259 -25.24 60.62 18.83
C PHE A 259 -26.70 60.57 19.29
N SER A 260 -27.61 60.16 18.40
CA SER A 260 -29.02 59.93 18.70
C SER A 260 -29.39 58.45 18.82
N PHE A 261 -28.46 57.54 18.54
CA PHE A 261 -28.72 56.10 18.52
C PHE A 261 -29.00 55.56 19.93
N PRO A 262 -30.13 54.83 20.12
CA PRO A 262 -30.47 54.17 21.38
C PRO A 262 -29.33 53.32 21.97
N VAL A 263 -28.63 52.56 21.11
CA VAL A 263 -27.48 51.73 21.53
C VAL A 263 -26.38 52.55 22.21
N ILE A 264 -26.03 53.72 21.68
CA ILE A 264 -24.96 54.55 22.24
C ILE A 264 -25.40 55.18 23.56
N LYS A 265 -26.66 55.63 23.66
CA LYS A 265 -27.22 56.18 24.89
C LYS A 265 -27.23 55.14 26.03
N GLN A 266 -27.64 53.91 25.74
CA GLN A 266 -27.70 52.84 26.73
C GLN A 266 -26.31 52.30 27.12
N VAL A 267 -25.39 52.15 26.17
CA VAL A 267 -23.99 51.79 26.46
C VAL A 267 -23.34 52.85 27.34
N HIS A 268 -23.57 54.14 27.07
CA HIS A 268 -23.08 55.23 27.92
C HIS A 268 -23.64 55.14 29.35
N LEU A 269 -24.95 54.92 29.50
CA LEU A 269 -25.60 54.76 30.80
C LEU A 269 -24.98 53.61 31.59
N ILE A 270 -24.81 52.45 30.97
CA ILE A 270 -24.22 51.29 31.63
C ILE A 270 -22.76 51.56 31.99
N MET A 271 -21.95 52.15 31.10
CA MET A 271 -20.57 52.48 31.41
C MET A 271 -20.42 53.38 32.65
N GLU A 272 -21.27 54.41 32.76
CA GLU A 272 -21.32 55.29 33.92
C GLU A 272 -21.76 54.54 35.18
N LYS A 273 -22.86 53.78 35.12
CA LYS A 273 -23.41 53.08 36.29
C LYS A 273 -22.56 51.92 36.78
N LEU A 274 -21.95 51.15 35.88
CA LEU A 274 -20.97 50.13 36.24
C LEU A 274 -19.75 50.75 36.94
N SER A 275 -19.35 51.96 36.57
CA SER A 275 -18.24 52.68 37.22
C SER A 275 -18.58 53.22 38.62
N GLU A 276 -19.87 53.30 38.97
CA GLU A 276 -20.37 53.74 40.30
C GLU A 276 -20.48 52.57 41.30
N LEU A 277 -20.46 51.31 40.84
CA LEU A 277 -20.61 50.14 41.69
C LEU A 277 -19.46 50.05 42.71
N LYS A 278 -19.82 49.96 44.00
CA LYS A 278 -18.87 49.79 45.11
C LYS A 278 -18.97 48.37 45.64
N ASN A 279 -17.85 47.65 45.64
CA ASN A 279 -17.75 46.26 46.11
C ASN A 279 -18.81 45.33 45.47
N PRO A 280 -18.80 45.20 44.13
CA PRO A 280 -19.67 44.27 43.41
C PRO A 280 -19.61 42.83 43.99
N GLU A 281 -20.74 42.12 44.02
CA GLU A 281 -20.79 40.71 44.43
C GLU A 281 -20.04 39.85 43.38
N PRO A 282 -19.19 38.89 43.79
CA PRO A 282 -18.48 38.04 42.84
C PRO A 282 -19.44 37.25 41.96
N GLY A 283 -19.16 37.23 40.65
CA GLY A 283 -20.01 36.58 39.67
C GLY A 283 -19.38 36.67 38.28
N TYR A 284 -19.74 35.75 37.38
CA TYR A 284 -19.04 35.65 36.08
C TYR A 284 -18.97 36.98 35.31
N TYR A 285 -20.07 37.75 35.24
CA TYR A 285 -20.05 39.03 34.51
C TYR A 285 -19.32 40.14 35.26
N ALA A 286 -19.41 40.16 36.60
CA ALA A 286 -18.66 41.08 37.44
C ALA A 286 -17.14 40.80 37.38
N ASP A 287 -16.75 39.53 37.31
CA ASP A 287 -15.34 39.13 37.25
C ASP A 287 -14.75 39.29 35.83
N PHE A 288 -15.54 38.97 34.80
CA PHE A 288 -15.08 38.89 33.41
C PHE A 288 -15.28 40.19 32.62
N TYR A 289 -16.46 40.83 32.70
CA TYR A 289 -16.78 41.99 31.85
C TYR A 289 -16.61 43.34 32.54
N LEU A 290 -17.12 43.49 33.76
CA LEU A 290 -17.17 44.78 34.47
C LEU A 290 -15.83 45.54 34.49
N PRO A 291 -14.66 44.91 34.75
CA PRO A 291 -13.38 45.62 34.82
C PRO A 291 -12.99 46.32 33.51
N PHE A 292 -13.39 45.77 32.36
CA PHE A 292 -13.20 46.42 31.06
C PHE A 292 -13.99 47.73 30.97
N PHE A 293 -15.28 47.72 31.31
CA PHE A 293 -16.12 48.92 31.22
C PHE A 293 -15.64 50.03 32.16
N VAL A 294 -15.25 49.66 33.39
CA VAL A 294 -14.67 50.59 34.36
C VAL A 294 -13.35 51.19 33.85
N ALA A 295 -12.51 50.38 33.19
CA ALA A 295 -11.24 50.85 32.63
C ALA A 295 -11.44 51.75 31.40
N VAL A 296 -12.31 51.38 30.46
CA VAL A 296 -12.60 52.17 29.26
C VAL A 296 -13.25 53.49 29.63
N ASN A 297 -14.16 53.54 30.63
CA ASN A 297 -14.78 54.80 31.03
C ASN A 297 -13.76 55.83 31.55
N LYS A 298 -12.69 55.38 32.20
CA LYS A 298 -11.61 56.25 32.70
C LYS A 298 -10.76 56.89 31.59
N THR A 299 -10.76 56.34 30.38
CA THR A 299 -10.00 56.88 29.23
C THR A 299 -10.56 58.22 28.73
N LYS A 300 -11.81 58.56 29.09
CA LYS A 300 -12.55 59.75 28.64
C LYS A 300 -12.69 59.89 27.11
N SER A 301 -12.58 58.79 26.37
CA SER A 301 -12.64 58.73 24.90
C SER A 301 -13.98 58.19 24.36
N PHE A 302 -15.09 58.46 25.05
CA PHE A 302 -16.38 57.85 24.73
C PHE A 302 -16.87 58.15 23.30
N GLU A 303 -16.64 59.36 22.76
CA GLU A 303 -17.10 59.71 21.40
C GLU A 303 -16.49 58.80 20.32
N THR A 304 -15.19 58.50 20.42
CA THR A 304 -14.50 57.63 19.47
C THR A 304 -14.84 56.16 19.72
N PHE A 305 -15.05 55.76 20.98
CA PHE A 305 -15.56 54.43 21.31
C PHE A 305 -16.96 54.19 20.75
N ALA A 306 -17.85 55.19 20.82
CA ALA A 306 -19.17 55.12 20.19
C ALA A 306 -19.08 54.94 18.67
N LEU A 307 -18.14 55.61 18.00
CA LEU A 307 -17.89 55.42 16.57
C LEU A 307 -17.33 54.03 16.23
N LEU A 308 -16.55 53.42 17.13
CA LEU A 308 -16.12 52.03 16.99
C LEU A 308 -17.32 51.08 17.00
N LEU A 309 -18.26 51.24 17.93
CA LEU A 309 -19.47 50.41 18.00
C LEU A 309 -20.40 50.61 16.79
N LEU A 310 -20.38 51.80 16.19
CA LEU A 310 -21.14 52.13 15.00
C LEU A 310 -20.38 51.88 13.68
N ALA A 311 -19.20 51.26 13.72
CA ALA A 311 -18.32 51.16 12.54
C ALA A 311 -18.95 50.40 11.37
N ALA A 312 -19.83 49.44 11.63
CA ALA A 312 -20.57 48.71 10.60
C ALA A 312 -21.81 49.45 10.07
N SER A 313 -22.19 50.59 10.64
CA SER A 313 -23.42 51.31 10.29
C SER A 313 -23.42 51.80 8.85
N ASP A 314 -24.55 51.59 8.17
CA ASP A 314 -24.86 52.09 6.82
C ASP A 314 -25.54 53.48 6.83
N ASN A 315 -25.73 54.08 8.01
CA ASN A 315 -26.27 55.44 8.12
C ASN A 315 -25.26 56.45 7.56
N GLU A 316 -25.64 57.15 6.48
CA GLU A 316 -24.76 58.02 5.71
C GLU A 316 -23.96 59.03 6.56
N ASN A 317 -24.60 59.63 7.57
CA ASN A 317 -23.94 60.60 8.46
C ASN A 317 -22.90 59.94 9.37
N ILE A 318 -23.19 58.73 9.86
CA ILE A 318 -22.26 57.97 10.69
C ILE A 318 -21.14 57.37 9.85
N SER A 319 -21.43 56.77 8.70
CA SER A 319 -20.40 56.22 7.81
C SER A 319 -19.40 57.32 7.37
N LYS A 320 -19.87 58.56 7.15
CA LYS A 320 -19.00 59.73 6.92
C LYS A 320 -18.13 60.07 8.14
N GLN A 321 -18.67 60.01 9.36
CA GLN A 321 -17.90 60.27 10.59
C GLN A 321 -16.86 59.16 10.84
N VAL A 322 -17.25 57.90 10.67
CA VAL A 322 -16.36 56.73 10.76
C VAL A 322 -15.22 56.86 9.74
N GLY A 323 -15.54 57.17 8.48
CA GLY A 323 -14.56 57.36 7.41
C GLY A 323 -13.56 58.49 7.67
N LYS A 324 -13.97 59.56 8.38
CA LYS A 324 -13.07 60.65 8.77
C LYS A 324 -12.17 60.32 9.96
N LYS A 325 -12.60 59.41 10.85
CA LYS A 325 -11.90 59.06 12.10
C LYS A 325 -11.34 57.64 12.12
N VAL A 326 -11.07 57.02 10.96
CA VAL A 326 -10.61 55.62 10.87
C VAL A 326 -9.36 55.36 11.71
N LYS A 327 -8.40 56.29 11.72
CA LYS A 327 -7.15 56.14 12.49
C LYS A 327 -7.41 56.17 13.99
N GLU A 328 -8.24 57.10 14.45
CA GLU A 328 -8.64 57.25 15.84
C GLU A 328 -9.47 56.06 16.33
N ILE A 329 -10.40 55.56 15.51
CA ILE A 329 -11.20 54.37 15.80
C ILE A 329 -10.30 53.15 15.93
N LYS A 330 -9.33 52.99 15.02
CA LYS A 330 -8.33 51.91 15.11
C LYS A 330 -7.51 52.01 16.40
N ALA A 331 -7.02 53.19 16.75
CA ALA A 331 -6.25 53.41 17.98
C ALA A 331 -7.06 53.10 19.25
N VAL A 332 -8.33 53.55 19.32
CA VAL A 332 -9.23 53.24 20.45
C VAL A 332 -9.55 51.75 20.50
N ARG A 333 -9.72 51.09 19.35
CA ARG A 333 -9.90 49.63 19.33
C ARG A 333 -8.67 48.89 19.86
N GLU A 334 -7.47 49.30 19.48
CA GLU A 334 -6.22 48.73 19.99
C GLU A 334 -6.07 48.96 21.50
N GLU A 335 -6.42 50.14 22.01
CA GLU A 335 -6.46 50.43 23.44
C GLU A 335 -7.48 49.54 24.18
N CYS A 336 -8.69 49.40 23.63
CA CYS A 336 -9.73 48.52 24.19
C CYS A 336 -9.28 47.06 24.20
N LEU A 337 -8.68 46.58 23.11
CA LEU A 337 -8.13 45.22 23.01
C LEU A 337 -6.99 45.01 24.01
N ALA A 338 -6.14 46.02 24.25
CA ALA A 338 -5.08 45.95 25.24
C ALA A 338 -5.64 45.86 26.67
N ILE A 339 -6.64 46.68 27.01
CA ILE A 339 -7.36 46.60 28.29
C ILE A 339 -8.00 45.22 28.46
N TRP A 340 -8.74 44.76 27.45
CA TRP A 340 -9.43 43.48 27.45
C TRP A 340 -8.45 42.30 27.64
N THR A 341 -7.36 42.29 26.87
CA THR A 341 -6.35 41.22 26.91
C THR A 341 -5.59 41.24 28.23
N LYS A 342 -5.26 42.42 28.78
CA LYS A 342 -4.60 42.55 30.08
C LYS A 342 -5.42 41.94 31.21
N HIS A 343 -6.72 42.25 31.27
CA HIS A 343 -7.62 41.71 32.29
C HIS A 343 -7.78 40.20 32.19
N HIS A 344 -7.89 39.69 30.97
CA HIS A 344 -8.02 38.27 30.70
C HIS A 344 -6.69 37.58 30.45
N SER A 345 -5.57 38.11 30.96
CA SER A 345 -4.25 37.55 30.67
C SER A 345 -3.99 36.28 31.47
N ASP A 346 -4.45 36.22 32.72
CA ASP A 346 -4.25 35.07 33.61
C ASP A 346 -5.18 33.90 33.28
N TYR A 347 -4.66 32.69 33.43
CA TYR A 347 -5.39 31.44 33.25
C TYR A 347 -4.88 30.38 34.22
N GLU A 348 -5.79 29.73 34.92
CA GLU A 348 -5.44 28.67 35.87
C GLU A 348 -5.39 27.32 35.15
N LEU A 349 -4.22 26.68 35.15
CA LEU A 349 -3.98 25.41 34.46
C LEU A 349 -3.23 24.44 35.38
N THR A 350 -3.52 23.14 35.25
CA THR A 350 -2.70 22.09 35.87
C THR A 350 -1.68 21.58 34.86
N LEU A 351 -0.40 21.86 35.10
CA LEU A 351 0.72 21.36 34.30
C LEU A 351 1.68 20.59 35.22
N GLY A 352 2.17 19.42 34.77
CA GLY A 352 3.09 18.61 35.58
C GLY A 352 2.51 18.15 36.94
N GLY A 353 1.18 18.04 37.05
CA GLY A 353 0.48 17.70 38.30
C GLY A 353 0.32 18.86 39.29
N LYS A 354 0.72 20.08 38.92
CA LYS A 354 0.61 21.28 39.76
C LYS A 354 -0.33 22.30 39.16
N LYS A 355 -1.28 22.79 39.96
CA LYS A 355 -2.19 23.88 39.62
C LYS A 355 -1.43 25.21 39.74
N GLN A 356 -1.48 26.04 38.69
CA GLN A 356 -0.74 27.30 38.61
C GLN A 356 -1.45 28.32 37.74
N ILE A 357 -1.18 29.60 37.98
CA ILE A 357 -1.69 30.71 37.16
C ILE A 357 -0.63 31.06 36.11
N LEU A 358 -1.02 30.98 34.84
CA LEU A 358 -0.18 31.22 33.66
C LEU A 358 -0.76 32.35 32.80
N LYS A 359 0.09 33.11 32.11
CA LYS A 359 -0.36 34.06 31.09
C LYS A 359 -0.73 33.37 29.78
N LYS A 360 -1.76 33.87 29.11
CA LYS A 360 -2.20 33.46 27.77
C LYS A 360 -1.49 34.25 26.68
N TRP A 361 -1.07 33.54 25.64
CA TRP A 361 -0.41 34.06 24.45
C TRP A 361 -1.23 33.70 23.23
N TYR A 362 -1.32 34.59 22.24
CA TYR A 362 -2.23 34.43 21.09
C TYR A 362 -1.50 34.62 19.75
N TYR A 363 -2.02 33.98 18.70
CA TYR A 363 -1.68 34.29 17.31
C TYR A 363 -2.34 35.61 16.86
N ASN A 364 -1.98 36.08 15.65
CA ASN A 364 -2.52 37.31 15.06
C ASN A 364 -4.04 37.28 14.85
N ASP A 365 -4.64 36.09 14.70
CA ASP A 365 -6.08 35.89 14.59
C ASP A 365 -6.78 35.65 15.94
N PHE A 366 -6.07 35.85 17.04
CA PHE A 366 -6.51 35.64 18.43
C PHE A 366 -6.79 34.19 18.84
N SER A 367 -6.46 33.20 18.01
CA SER A 367 -6.36 31.81 18.48
C SER A 367 -5.25 31.67 19.53
N ILE A 368 -5.44 30.80 20.51
CA ILE A 368 -4.49 30.64 21.62
C ILE A 368 -3.22 29.91 21.14
N LEU A 369 -2.07 30.55 21.37
CA LEU A 369 -0.74 30.04 21.01
C LEU A 369 -0.09 29.27 22.16
N ALA A 370 -0.16 29.81 23.39
CA ALA A 370 0.52 29.21 24.53
C ALA A 370 -0.01 29.68 25.89
N PHE A 371 0.36 28.93 26.93
CA PHE A 371 0.25 29.31 28.32
C PHE A 371 1.62 29.29 28.97
N GLY A 372 2.00 30.37 29.66
CA GLY A 372 3.28 30.46 30.36
C GLY A 372 3.56 31.87 30.88
N ASN A 373 4.49 32.01 31.83
CA ASN A 373 4.82 33.29 32.45
C ASN A 373 6.17 33.84 31.97
N GLU A 374 6.31 35.16 32.02
CA GLU A 374 7.58 35.86 31.82
C GLU A 374 8.06 36.50 33.14
N ASN A 375 9.37 36.62 33.29
CA ASN A 375 9.98 37.41 34.36
C ASN A 375 9.87 38.92 34.08
N THR A 376 10.35 39.75 35.00
CA THR A 376 10.30 41.23 34.86
C THR A 376 11.08 41.78 33.65
N SER A 377 11.97 40.97 33.07
CA SER A 377 12.75 41.30 31.88
C SER A 377 12.11 40.81 30.58
N GLY A 378 10.89 40.27 30.64
CA GLY A 378 10.17 39.74 29.46
C GLY A 378 10.72 38.40 28.96
N GLN A 379 11.37 37.61 29.82
CA GLN A 379 11.89 36.29 29.47
C GLN A 379 11.00 35.20 30.04
N ASN A 380 10.70 34.18 29.23
CA ASN A 380 9.91 33.02 29.65
C ASN A 380 10.50 32.34 30.89
N THR A 381 9.68 32.04 31.89
CA THR A 381 10.09 31.34 33.10
C THR A 381 9.06 30.30 33.53
N GLY A 382 9.50 29.24 34.20
CA GLY A 382 8.65 28.19 34.72
C GLY A 382 8.05 27.28 33.65
N ASP A 383 6.88 26.75 33.94
CA ASP A 383 6.14 25.78 33.12
C ASP A 383 5.45 26.46 31.91
N TRP A 384 5.58 25.87 30.73
CA TRP A 384 4.98 26.35 29.48
C TRP A 384 4.27 25.24 28.70
N LEU A 385 3.13 25.58 28.11
CA LEU A 385 2.36 24.75 27.18
C LEU A 385 2.15 25.51 25.88
N PHE A 386 2.63 24.97 24.76
CA PHE A 386 2.43 25.50 23.41
C PHE A 386 1.37 24.70 22.67
N LEU A 387 0.61 25.39 21.81
CA LEU A 387 -0.50 24.85 21.04
C LEU A 387 -0.31 25.05 19.55
N SER A 388 -0.89 24.15 18.77
CA SER A 388 -1.12 24.34 17.34
C SER A 388 -2.20 25.39 17.11
N LYS A 389 -2.31 25.86 15.86
CA LYS A 389 -3.39 26.76 15.44
C LYS A 389 -4.77 26.09 15.60
N GLU A 390 -4.84 24.78 15.46
CA GLU A 390 -6.07 23.98 15.60
C GLU A 390 -6.46 23.75 17.07
N GLY A 391 -5.62 24.16 18.04
CA GLY A 391 -5.89 24.05 19.46
C GLY A 391 -5.48 22.71 20.09
N SER A 392 -4.65 21.92 19.41
CA SER A 392 -3.98 20.73 19.98
C SER A 392 -2.70 21.12 20.70
N THR A 393 -2.28 20.34 21.69
CA THR A 393 -0.97 20.54 22.36
C THR A 393 0.17 20.25 21.38
N ASP A 394 1.10 21.20 21.22
CA ASP A 394 2.32 21.04 20.40
C ASP A 394 3.51 20.66 21.25
N ALA A 395 3.70 21.34 22.39
CA ALA A 395 4.82 21.09 23.28
C ALA A 395 4.54 21.50 24.73
N ILE A 396 5.17 20.79 25.67
CA ILE A 396 5.18 21.10 27.10
C ILE A 396 6.61 21.05 27.60
N GLY A 397 7.03 22.05 28.38
CA GLY A 397 8.36 22.08 28.98
C GLY A 397 8.57 23.25 29.93
N GLN A 398 9.82 23.41 30.39
CA GLN A 398 10.19 24.42 31.39
C GLN A 398 11.27 25.37 30.88
N PHE A 399 11.20 26.62 31.35
CA PHE A 399 12.26 27.62 31.22
C PHE A 399 12.82 27.98 32.60
N ASN A 400 14.12 28.26 32.64
CA ASN A 400 14.77 28.82 33.84
C ASN A 400 14.55 30.34 33.94
N GLU A 401 15.05 30.96 35.02
CA GLU A 401 14.92 32.40 35.26
C GLU A 401 15.55 33.31 34.19
N LYS A 402 16.36 32.75 33.27
CA LYS A 402 17.02 33.49 32.19
C LYS A 402 16.30 33.38 30.84
N GLY A 403 15.14 32.72 30.76
CA GLY A 403 14.49 32.47 29.47
C GLY A 403 15.01 31.23 28.74
N GLU A 404 15.80 30.38 29.39
CA GLU A 404 16.44 29.25 28.71
C GLU A 404 15.73 27.94 29.03
N LYS A 405 15.49 27.11 28.02
CA LYS A 405 14.87 25.78 28.19
C LYS A 405 15.64 24.92 29.21
N THR A 406 14.91 24.25 30.09
CA THR A 406 15.46 23.35 31.10
C THR A 406 14.54 22.14 31.31
N GLY A 407 15.09 21.03 31.79
CA GLY A 407 14.33 19.81 32.06
C GLY A 407 13.87 19.08 30.79
N SER A 408 12.91 18.17 30.93
CA SER A 408 12.39 17.35 29.83
C SER A 408 11.26 18.06 29.09
N TRP A 409 11.50 18.35 27.82
CA TRP A 409 10.51 18.89 26.89
C TRP A 409 9.83 17.76 26.12
N HIS A 410 8.50 17.77 26.12
CA HIS A 410 7.66 16.82 25.39
C HIS A 410 7.00 17.54 24.23
N PHE A 411 7.01 16.92 23.06
CA PHE A 411 6.39 17.43 21.84
C PHE A 411 5.39 16.40 21.35
N PHE A 412 4.32 16.85 20.71
CA PHE A 412 3.18 15.99 20.36
C PHE A 412 2.86 16.11 18.86
N HIS A 413 2.13 15.12 18.34
CA HIS A 413 1.45 15.17 17.07
C HIS A 413 0.06 15.79 17.26
N THR A 414 -0.59 16.19 16.17
CA THR A 414 -1.98 16.72 16.20
C THR A 414 -3.00 15.74 16.77
N SER A 415 -2.71 14.42 16.76
CA SER A 415 -3.52 13.40 17.42
C SER A 415 -3.46 13.46 18.96
N GLY A 416 -2.47 14.15 19.53
CA GLY A 416 -2.15 14.19 20.95
C GLY A 416 -1.07 13.19 21.38
N ASP A 417 -0.60 12.33 20.48
CA ASP A 417 0.48 11.37 20.77
C ASP A 417 1.84 12.06 20.84
N THR A 418 2.73 11.59 21.73
CA THR A 418 4.10 12.11 21.81
C THR A 418 4.86 11.89 20.51
N SER A 419 5.41 12.95 19.93
CA SER A 419 6.26 12.93 18.73
C SER A 419 7.74 12.87 19.07
N LYS A 420 8.18 13.61 20.08
CA LYS A 420 9.56 13.57 20.57
C LYS A 420 9.68 14.07 22.02
N MET A 421 10.75 13.67 22.68
CA MET A 421 11.15 14.11 24.01
C MET A 421 12.62 14.53 23.98
N ILE A 422 12.97 15.69 24.52
CA ILE A 422 14.34 16.20 24.55
C ILE A 422 14.63 16.80 25.94
N THR A 423 15.78 16.49 26.51
CA THR A 423 16.22 17.10 27.78
C THR A 423 17.10 18.32 27.51
N TYR A 424 16.84 19.42 28.24
CA TYR A 424 17.59 20.68 28.13
C TYR A 424 18.24 21.06 29.47
N LYS A 425 19.38 21.75 29.40
CA LYS A 425 20.05 22.40 30.53
C LYS A 425 20.61 23.73 30.06
N ALA A 426 20.18 24.82 30.71
CA ALA A 426 20.57 26.19 30.34
C ALA A 426 20.42 26.48 28.82
N GLY A 427 19.28 26.08 28.25
CA GLY A 427 18.91 26.36 26.86
C GLY A 427 19.52 25.43 25.82
N LYS A 428 20.51 24.62 26.18
CA LYS A 428 21.13 23.63 25.29
C LYS A 428 20.53 22.26 25.54
N SER A 429 20.37 21.45 24.50
CA SER A 429 19.99 20.04 24.68
C SER A 429 21.13 19.30 25.38
N GLU A 430 20.83 18.63 26.49
CA GLU A 430 21.79 17.91 27.33
C GLU A 430 21.05 16.75 28.03
N GLY A 431 21.49 15.52 27.79
CA GLY A 431 20.88 14.29 28.29
C GLY A 431 20.04 13.53 27.25
N PRO A 432 19.17 12.60 27.69
CA PRO A 432 18.49 11.68 26.79
C PRO A 432 17.42 12.37 25.95
N TYR A 433 17.24 11.85 24.73
CA TYR A 433 16.10 12.17 23.87
C TYR A 433 15.44 10.89 23.32
N LYS A 434 14.19 11.03 22.92
CA LYS A 434 13.40 9.99 22.24
C LYS A 434 12.62 10.60 21.09
N ILE A 435 12.56 9.93 19.94
CA ILE A 435 11.69 10.31 18.82
C ILE A 435 10.73 9.16 18.56
N TYR A 436 9.49 9.49 18.26
CA TYR A 436 8.41 8.54 17.96
C TYR A 436 7.88 8.76 16.54
N ARG A 437 7.35 7.70 15.94
CA ARG A 437 6.64 7.70 14.66
C ARG A 437 5.33 6.94 14.83
N ASN A 438 4.19 7.62 14.71
CA ASN A 438 2.85 7.05 14.97
C ASN A 438 2.78 6.35 16.34
N SER A 439 3.29 7.01 17.37
CA SER A 439 3.39 6.49 18.75
C SER A 439 4.37 5.34 18.97
N PHE A 440 5.03 4.82 17.93
CA PHE A 440 6.12 3.83 18.06
C PHE A 440 7.46 4.51 18.27
N LEU A 441 8.29 4.00 19.19
CA LEU A 441 9.64 4.51 19.39
C LEU A 441 10.46 4.32 18.10
N LYS A 442 11.00 5.42 17.55
CA LYS A 442 11.80 5.44 16.32
C LYS A 442 13.29 5.52 16.62
N GLU A 443 13.67 6.33 17.60
CA GLU A 443 15.08 6.72 17.80
C GLU A 443 15.32 7.13 19.26
N THR A 444 16.47 6.78 19.81
CA THR A 444 16.92 7.22 21.14
C THR A 444 18.41 7.53 21.15
N GLY A 445 18.81 8.49 21.97
CA GLY A 445 20.23 8.78 22.21
C GLY A 445 20.41 9.88 23.23
N ASN A 446 21.60 10.50 23.23
CA ASN A 446 21.93 11.60 24.13
C ASN A 446 22.41 12.84 23.37
N TYR A 447 22.07 14.01 23.91
CA TYR A 447 22.73 15.27 23.57
C TYR A 447 23.78 15.61 24.63
N ILE A 448 24.92 16.14 24.20
CA ILE A 448 25.94 16.76 25.05
C ILE A 448 26.20 18.16 24.50
N ASN A 449 25.95 19.20 25.31
CA ASN A 449 26.16 20.61 24.94
C ASN A 449 25.48 21.06 23.62
N GLY A 450 24.30 20.51 23.31
CA GLY A 450 23.57 20.83 22.08
C GLY A 450 23.84 19.89 20.91
N ASN A 451 24.79 18.96 21.03
CA ASN A 451 25.19 18.07 19.94
C ASN A 451 24.85 16.61 20.27
N LEU A 452 24.46 15.82 19.26
CA LEU A 452 24.43 14.36 19.36
C LEU A 452 25.85 13.85 19.55
N ASP A 453 26.06 13.12 20.65
CA ASP A 453 27.36 12.58 21.04
C ASP A 453 27.15 11.27 21.82
N GLY A 454 27.89 10.22 21.43
CA GLY A 454 27.73 8.85 21.90
C GLY A 454 26.83 7.97 21.03
N GLU A 455 26.29 6.89 21.63
CA GLU A 455 25.47 5.90 20.93
C GLU A 455 24.05 6.39 20.66
N ILE A 456 23.62 6.26 19.41
CA ILE A 456 22.26 6.47 18.93
C ILE A 456 21.69 5.12 18.48
N LEU A 457 20.46 4.84 18.89
CA LEU A 457 19.71 3.64 18.54
C LEU A 457 18.54 4.03 17.65
N ASP A 458 18.48 3.47 16.45
CA ASP A 458 17.28 3.49 15.61
C ASP A 458 16.46 2.22 15.84
N TYR A 459 15.14 2.30 15.69
CA TYR A 459 14.21 1.21 15.91
C TYR A 459 13.29 1.00 14.72
N TYR A 460 12.96 -0.26 14.44
CA TYR A 460 11.85 -0.63 13.57
C TYR A 460 10.51 -0.29 14.23
N SER A 461 9.43 -0.25 13.43
CA SER A 461 8.09 0.07 13.92
C SER A 461 7.55 -0.91 14.97
N ASP A 462 8.17 -2.09 15.11
CA ASP A 462 7.82 -3.08 16.11
C ASP A 462 8.61 -2.94 17.43
N GLY A 463 9.53 -1.96 17.51
CA GLY A 463 10.38 -1.70 18.67
C GLY A 463 11.70 -2.47 18.71
N THR A 464 12.00 -3.31 17.71
CA THR A 464 13.32 -3.95 17.58
C THR A 464 14.37 -2.95 17.08
N ILE A 465 15.64 -3.13 17.48
CA ILE A 465 16.73 -2.21 17.09
C ILE A 465 17.04 -2.38 15.60
N ALA A 466 16.97 -1.28 14.85
CA ALA A 466 17.33 -1.19 13.44
C ALA A 466 18.81 -0.87 13.23
N SER A 467 19.39 0.03 14.03
CA SER A 467 20.82 0.29 14.01
C SER A 467 21.35 0.80 15.36
N LYS A 468 22.66 0.67 15.53
CA LYS A 468 23.47 1.26 16.59
C LYS A 468 24.56 2.07 15.94
N ASP A 469 24.53 3.38 16.11
CA ASP A 469 25.46 4.31 15.47
C ASP A 469 26.16 5.16 16.52
N GLN A 470 27.47 5.34 16.39
CA GLN A 470 28.24 6.26 17.23
C GLN A 470 28.25 7.65 16.60
N PHE A 471 28.02 8.68 17.42
CA PHE A 471 28.06 10.08 17.00
C PHE A 471 29.10 10.85 17.81
N LEU A 472 29.72 11.83 17.17
CA LEU A 472 30.55 12.86 17.80
C LEU A 472 30.20 14.19 17.15
N ASN A 473 29.77 15.18 17.94
CA ASN A 473 29.41 16.52 17.47
C ASN A 473 28.42 16.53 16.28
N ASN A 474 27.27 15.86 16.43
CA ASN A 474 26.20 15.73 15.42
C ASN A 474 26.59 14.94 14.16
N LYS A 475 27.75 14.30 14.13
CA LYS A 475 28.19 13.49 12.99
C LYS A 475 28.42 12.05 13.41
N ARG A 476 28.02 11.10 12.58
CA ARG A 476 28.39 9.69 12.72
C ARG A 476 29.92 9.59 12.73
N ASN A 477 30.46 8.98 13.77
CA ASN A 477 31.88 8.84 14.00
C ASN A 477 32.15 7.61 14.88
N GLY A 478 32.84 6.60 14.33
CA GLY A 478 33.08 5.31 14.97
C GLY A 478 32.36 4.15 14.27
N ALA A 479 32.42 2.97 14.89
CA ALA A 479 31.78 1.76 14.38
C ALA A 479 30.26 1.84 14.54
N GLY A 480 29.54 1.31 13.55
CA GLY A 480 28.09 1.14 13.60
C GLY A 480 27.66 -0.21 13.06
N ILE A 481 26.48 -0.65 13.50
CA ILE A 481 25.89 -1.93 13.12
C ILE A 481 24.42 -1.67 12.80
N ALA A 482 23.97 -2.14 11.63
CA ALA A 482 22.55 -2.19 11.30
C ALA A 482 22.07 -3.63 11.27
N TYR A 483 20.82 -3.86 11.67
CA TYR A 483 20.19 -5.17 11.79
C TYR A 483 19.04 -5.30 10.80
N TYR A 484 18.76 -6.51 10.36
CA TYR A 484 17.44 -6.84 9.82
C TYR A 484 16.39 -6.74 10.95
N ILE A 485 15.11 -6.60 10.59
CA ILE A 485 14.00 -6.52 11.56
C ILE A 485 13.93 -7.73 12.52
N MET A 486 14.55 -8.84 12.12
CA MET A 486 14.67 -10.06 12.94
C MET A 486 15.85 -10.05 13.93
N GLY A 487 16.67 -9.01 13.94
CA GLY A 487 17.83 -8.85 14.83
C GLY A 487 19.15 -9.41 14.30
N ASN A 488 19.17 -10.13 13.17
CA ASN A 488 20.43 -10.56 12.53
C ASN A 488 21.16 -9.34 11.94
N THR A 489 22.49 -9.33 12.03
CA THR A 489 23.32 -8.23 11.50
C THR A 489 23.16 -8.13 9.98
N ARG A 490 22.80 -6.95 9.47
CA ARG A 490 22.76 -6.62 8.05
C ARG A 490 24.05 -5.93 7.61
N TYR A 491 24.40 -4.84 8.29
CA TYR A 491 25.58 -4.05 7.95
C TYR A 491 26.50 -3.91 9.14
N GLN A 492 27.80 -3.95 8.89
CA GLN A 492 28.82 -3.44 9.80
C GLN A 492 29.68 -2.44 9.05
N TYR A 493 29.85 -1.26 9.64
CA TYR A 493 30.53 -0.15 9.00
C TYR A 493 31.23 0.72 10.03
N ILE A 494 32.10 1.59 9.54
CA ILE A 494 32.79 2.58 10.36
C ILE A 494 32.61 3.93 9.66
N TYR A 495 32.22 4.94 10.42
CA TYR A 495 32.10 6.32 9.97
C TYR A 495 33.23 7.19 10.54
N GLU A 496 33.67 8.16 9.75
CA GLU A 496 34.45 9.32 10.20
C GLU A 496 33.77 10.57 9.65
N ASN A 497 33.26 11.43 10.53
CA ASN A 497 32.59 12.68 10.16
C ASN A 497 31.46 12.52 9.11
N ASN A 498 30.54 11.58 9.32
CA ASN A 498 29.45 11.18 8.40
C ASN A 498 29.88 10.46 7.10
N LEU A 499 31.18 10.24 6.87
CA LEU A 499 31.68 9.51 5.70
C LEU A 499 32.16 8.12 6.10
N LEU A 500 31.83 7.10 5.30
CA LEU A 500 32.32 5.74 5.55
C LEU A 500 33.86 5.70 5.45
N LYS A 501 34.51 4.98 6.36
CA LYS A 501 35.97 4.82 6.43
C LYS A 501 36.33 3.46 7.01
N GLY A 502 37.22 2.71 6.36
CA GLY A 502 37.65 1.39 6.80
C GLY A 502 36.75 0.27 6.29
N ALA A 503 36.74 -0.86 7.01
CA ALA A 503 36.05 -2.07 6.59
C ALA A 503 34.53 -1.90 6.59
N PHE A 504 33.89 -2.44 5.56
CA PHE A 504 32.45 -2.55 5.42
C PHE A 504 32.08 -3.99 5.08
N THR A 505 31.07 -4.51 5.77
CA THR A 505 30.48 -5.82 5.45
C THR A 505 28.96 -5.71 5.38
N GLU A 506 28.38 -6.37 4.38
CA GLU A 506 26.95 -6.67 4.33
C GLU A 506 26.77 -8.17 4.49
N ASN A 507 25.80 -8.60 5.29
CA ASN A 507 25.36 -9.98 5.40
C ASN A 507 23.95 -10.14 4.84
N TYR A 508 23.69 -11.30 4.24
CA TYR A 508 22.34 -11.77 4.00
C TYR A 508 21.61 -12.08 5.32
N PRO A 509 20.27 -12.17 5.33
CA PRO A 509 19.52 -12.47 6.54
C PRO A 509 19.89 -13.81 7.20
N ASN A 510 20.49 -14.75 6.46
CA ASN A 510 20.99 -16.04 6.94
C ASN A 510 22.40 -15.97 7.54
N ASN A 511 22.92 -14.76 7.81
CA ASN A 511 24.24 -14.45 8.35
C ASN A 511 25.43 -14.84 7.44
N LYS A 512 25.19 -15.22 6.19
CA LYS A 512 26.26 -15.36 5.20
C LYS A 512 26.64 -14.00 4.62
N LEU A 513 27.93 -13.82 4.31
CA LEU A 513 28.44 -12.60 3.71
C LEU A 513 27.77 -12.35 2.35
N ALA A 514 27.34 -11.11 2.13
CA ALA A 514 26.83 -10.60 0.87
C ALA A 514 27.86 -9.71 0.18
N GLU A 515 28.51 -8.82 0.93
CA GLU A 515 29.52 -7.91 0.44
C GLU A 515 30.67 -7.78 1.43
N ILE A 516 31.90 -7.65 0.89
CA ILE A 516 33.06 -7.14 1.60
C ILE A 516 33.66 -6.00 0.77
N SER A 517 33.85 -4.85 1.41
CA SER A 517 34.49 -3.70 0.79
C SER A 517 35.22 -2.83 1.83
N THR A 518 36.02 -1.88 1.36
CA THR A 518 36.72 -0.91 2.20
C THR A 518 36.42 0.49 1.69
N PHE A 519 36.24 1.46 2.58
CA PHE A 519 35.96 2.85 2.25
C PHE A 519 37.06 3.78 2.73
N GLU A 520 37.29 4.88 2.01
CA GLU A 520 38.06 6.03 2.46
C GLU A 520 37.33 7.30 2.03
N ALA A 521 37.09 8.22 2.96
CA ALA A 521 36.31 9.44 2.74
C ALA A 521 34.97 9.20 2.00
N GLY A 522 34.26 8.12 2.34
CA GLY A 522 32.96 7.77 1.78
C GLY A 522 33.00 7.11 0.39
N LYS A 523 34.19 6.82 -0.15
CA LYS A 523 34.35 6.16 -1.46
C LYS A 523 34.98 4.80 -1.29
N HIS A 524 34.54 3.82 -2.07
CA HIS A 524 35.17 2.50 -2.08
C HIS A 524 36.65 2.58 -2.48
N ILE A 525 37.48 1.77 -1.86
CA ILE A 525 38.90 1.58 -2.19
C ILE A 525 39.28 0.10 -2.07
N GLY A 526 40.31 -0.30 -2.81
CA GLY A 526 40.87 -1.64 -2.73
C GLY A 526 39.93 -2.70 -3.28
N ASN A 527 40.08 -3.93 -2.79
CA ASN A 527 39.36 -5.08 -3.31
C ASN A 527 37.89 -5.09 -2.85
N TYR A 528 36.99 -5.30 -3.81
CA TYR A 528 35.55 -5.46 -3.61
C TYR A 528 35.16 -6.90 -3.93
N LYS A 529 34.36 -7.53 -3.06
CA LYS A 529 33.79 -8.86 -3.29
C LYS A 529 32.31 -8.88 -2.99
N LEU A 530 31.55 -9.47 -3.91
CA LEU A 530 30.13 -9.75 -3.77
C LEU A 530 29.91 -11.26 -3.82
N PHE A 531 28.99 -11.77 -2.99
CA PHE A 531 28.71 -13.19 -2.83
C PHE A 531 27.24 -13.51 -3.13
N TYR A 532 26.96 -14.74 -3.56
CA TYR A 532 25.61 -15.30 -3.60
C TYR A 532 25.10 -15.61 -2.17
N ILE A 533 23.78 -15.77 -2.01
CA ILE A 533 23.15 -16.02 -0.70
C ILE A 533 23.55 -17.36 -0.04
N ASP A 534 24.17 -18.25 -0.81
CA ASP A 534 24.81 -19.49 -0.33
C ASP A 534 26.27 -19.31 0.11
N GLY A 535 26.87 -18.14 -0.10
CA GLY A 535 28.25 -17.79 0.24
C GLY A 535 29.27 -17.98 -0.90
N GLN A 536 28.85 -18.44 -2.09
CA GLN A 536 29.74 -18.54 -3.25
C GLN A 536 30.12 -17.15 -3.79
N LEU A 537 31.34 -16.98 -4.29
CA LEU A 537 31.77 -15.71 -4.88
C LEU A 537 30.95 -15.41 -6.14
N LYS A 538 30.45 -14.18 -6.27
CA LYS A 538 29.63 -13.71 -7.39
C LYS A 538 30.42 -12.77 -8.29
N LYS A 539 31.12 -11.79 -7.72
CA LYS A 539 31.98 -10.84 -8.46
C LYS A 539 33.14 -10.38 -7.59
N GLU A 540 34.26 -10.07 -8.22
CA GLU A 540 35.38 -9.38 -7.58
C GLU A 540 36.09 -8.41 -8.54
N PHE A 541 36.52 -7.27 -8.01
CA PHE A 541 37.26 -6.24 -8.72
C PHE A 541 37.90 -5.27 -7.73
N ASN A 542 38.62 -4.24 -8.21
CA ASN A 542 39.23 -3.23 -7.35
C ASN A 542 38.66 -1.84 -7.61
N TYR A 543 38.57 -1.06 -6.54
CA TYR A 543 38.26 0.37 -6.56
C TYR A 543 39.52 1.21 -6.30
N THR A 544 39.66 2.29 -7.07
CA THR A 544 40.56 3.39 -6.78
C THR A 544 39.73 4.67 -6.61
N ALA A 545 39.65 5.16 -5.36
CA ALA A 545 38.89 6.36 -5.01
C ALA A 545 37.44 6.39 -5.54
N GLY A 546 36.72 5.27 -5.39
CA GLY A 546 35.33 5.09 -5.82
C GLY A 546 35.14 4.72 -7.29
N ILE A 547 36.22 4.59 -8.06
CA ILE A 547 36.20 4.25 -9.48
C ILE A 547 36.73 2.83 -9.66
N ILE A 548 36.02 1.99 -10.40
CA ILE A 548 36.47 0.62 -10.70
C ILE A 548 37.68 0.69 -11.64
N GLU A 549 38.79 0.06 -11.25
CA GLU A 549 40.05 0.07 -11.98
C GLU A 549 40.74 -1.31 -11.90
N GLY A 550 41.31 -1.75 -13.02
CA GLY A 550 42.10 -2.98 -13.10
C GLY A 550 41.25 -4.24 -13.30
N PRO A 551 41.72 -5.42 -12.84
CA PRO A 551 41.07 -6.70 -13.12
C PRO A 551 39.65 -6.78 -12.58
N TYR A 552 38.75 -7.33 -13.38
CA TYR A 552 37.34 -7.55 -13.05
C TYR A 552 36.94 -8.97 -13.40
N LYS A 553 36.28 -9.68 -12.47
CA LYS A 553 35.75 -11.02 -12.68
C LYS A 553 34.34 -11.18 -12.14
N THR A 554 33.52 -11.94 -12.87
CA THR A 554 32.24 -12.48 -12.39
C THR A 554 32.26 -14.00 -12.42
N TYR A 555 31.43 -14.60 -11.60
CA TYR A 555 31.37 -16.04 -11.39
C TYR A 555 29.94 -16.54 -11.48
N TRP A 556 29.76 -17.67 -12.16
CA TRP A 556 28.53 -18.46 -12.09
C TRP A 556 28.35 -18.96 -10.65
N ARG A 557 27.10 -19.22 -10.24
CA ARG A 557 26.79 -19.75 -8.89
C ARG A 557 27.39 -21.14 -8.63
N ASN A 558 27.85 -21.83 -9.67
CA ASN A 558 28.61 -23.08 -9.58
C ASN A 558 30.13 -22.88 -9.28
N GLY A 559 30.62 -21.63 -9.23
CA GLY A 559 32.01 -21.25 -8.95
C GLY A 559 32.92 -21.07 -10.16
N THR A 560 32.45 -21.40 -11.38
CA THR A 560 33.21 -21.15 -12.61
C THR A 560 33.17 -19.67 -13.01
N VAL A 561 34.19 -19.20 -13.72
CA VAL A 561 34.25 -17.80 -14.20
C VAL A 561 33.15 -17.60 -15.24
N GLU A 562 32.33 -16.56 -15.08
CA GLU A 562 31.30 -16.15 -16.05
C GLU A 562 31.86 -15.10 -17.01
N SER A 563 32.63 -14.14 -16.51
CA SER A 563 33.31 -13.15 -17.33
C SER A 563 34.58 -12.64 -16.66
N GLU A 564 35.56 -12.26 -17.48
CA GLU A 564 36.78 -11.62 -17.01
C GLU A 564 37.34 -10.60 -18.01
N GLY A 565 37.97 -9.56 -17.47
CA GLY A 565 38.64 -8.52 -18.23
C GLY A 565 39.23 -7.46 -17.32
N ASN A 566 39.41 -6.25 -17.85
CA ASN A 566 39.84 -5.09 -17.08
C ASN A 566 38.78 -3.98 -17.13
N ALA A 567 38.80 -3.12 -16.12
CA ALA A 567 38.03 -1.88 -16.07
C ALA A 567 38.98 -0.68 -16.02
N VAL A 568 38.59 0.40 -16.68
CA VAL A 568 39.27 1.70 -16.68
C VAL A 568 38.22 2.77 -16.48
N LYS A 569 38.45 3.71 -15.55
CA LYS A 569 37.55 4.81 -15.21
C LYS A 569 36.12 4.36 -14.91
N GLY A 570 35.96 3.22 -14.25
CA GLY A 570 34.66 2.67 -13.87
C GLY A 570 33.95 1.87 -14.96
N SER A 571 34.50 1.82 -16.17
CA SER A 571 33.91 1.13 -17.33
C SER A 571 34.75 -0.08 -17.73
N VAL A 572 34.10 -1.13 -18.23
CA VAL A 572 34.80 -2.27 -18.84
C VAL A 572 35.68 -1.78 -19.99
N SER A 573 36.92 -2.26 -20.11
CA SER A 573 37.86 -1.77 -21.12
C SER A 573 38.81 -2.88 -21.58
N GLY A 574 39.26 -2.78 -22.83
CA GLY A 574 40.14 -3.75 -23.45
C GLY A 574 39.45 -5.06 -23.77
N LYS A 575 40.22 -6.15 -23.81
CA LYS A 575 39.71 -7.49 -24.18
C LYS A 575 38.98 -8.13 -23.00
N TRP A 576 37.76 -8.58 -23.26
CA TRP A 576 36.91 -9.30 -22.32
C TRP A 576 36.58 -10.69 -22.85
N LYS A 577 36.50 -11.63 -21.92
CA LYS A 577 36.08 -13.01 -22.19
C LYS A 577 34.84 -13.32 -21.39
N TYR A 578 33.89 -13.97 -22.02
CA TYR A 578 32.67 -14.48 -21.39
C TYR A 578 32.61 -15.98 -21.59
N TYR A 579 32.13 -16.69 -20.58
CA TYR A 579 32.11 -18.15 -20.54
C TYR A 579 30.69 -18.66 -20.27
N TYR A 580 30.38 -19.83 -20.83
CA TYR A 580 29.25 -20.62 -20.36
C TYR A 580 29.55 -21.21 -18.97
N SER A 581 28.53 -21.72 -18.28
CA SER A 581 28.65 -22.33 -16.95
C SER A 581 29.48 -23.62 -16.92
N ASP A 582 29.76 -24.20 -18.10
CA ASP A 582 30.69 -25.32 -18.31
C ASP A 582 32.15 -24.88 -18.56
N SER A 583 32.45 -23.59 -18.43
CA SER A 583 33.76 -22.94 -18.70
C SER A 583 34.18 -22.87 -20.18
N SER A 584 33.33 -23.28 -21.13
CA SER A 584 33.59 -23.04 -22.55
C SER A 584 33.42 -21.56 -22.90
N ILE A 585 34.23 -21.04 -23.83
CA ILE A 585 34.18 -19.64 -24.23
C ILE A 585 32.85 -19.38 -24.96
N LYS A 586 32.10 -18.39 -24.48
CA LYS A 586 30.86 -17.90 -25.09
C LYS A 586 31.11 -16.72 -26.02
N GLU A 587 31.97 -15.79 -25.60
CA GLU A 587 32.20 -14.55 -26.33
C GLU A 587 33.58 -13.94 -26.02
N LEU A 588 34.18 -13.33 -27.04
CA LEU A 588 35.37 -12.48 -26.95
C LEU A 588 35.03 -11.11 -27.51
N SER A 589 35.20 -10.06 -26.71
CA SER A 589 34.83 -8.69 -27.07
C SER A 589 35.91 -7.69 -26.70
N THR A 590 36.03 -6.59 -27.45
CA THR A 590 36.95 -5.49 -27.14
C THR A 590 36.16 -4.22 -26.84
N TYR A 591 36.49 -3.57 -25.73
CA TYR A 591 35.83 -2.35 -25.26
C TYR A 591 36.81 -1.16 -25.27
N ASP A 592 36.30 0.03 -25.61
CA ASP A 592 37.03 1.28 -25.44
C ASP A 592 37.02 1.78 -23.98
N GLU A 593 37.76 2.85 -23.68
CA GLU A 593 37.82 3.44 -22.32
C GLU A 593 36.47 3.95 -21.81
N SER A 594 35.46 4.10 -22.67
CA SER A 594 34.11 4.53 -22.29
C SER A 594 33.16 3.36 -22.00
N GLY A 595 33.65 2.12 -22.06
CA GLY A 595 32.81 0.93 -21.85
C GLY A 595 32.02 0.49 -23.08
N LYS A 596 32.28 1.09 -24.24
CA LYS A 596 31.55 0.74 -25.47
C LYS A 596 32.33 -0.30 -26.25
N VAL A 597 31.62 -1.30 -26.78
CA VAL A 597 32.23 -2.28 -27.69
C VAL A 597 32.85 -1.53 -28.87
N ASN A 598 34.13 -1.76 -29.13
CA ASN A 598 34.89 -1.08 -30.15
C ASN A 598 35.94 -2.04 -30.72
N GLY A 599 35.75 -2.44 -31.98
CA GLY A 599 36.49 -3.52 -32.62
C GLY A 599 35.61 -4.74 -32.90
N GLU A 600 36.24 -5.91 -32.92
CA GLU A 600 35.58 -7.18 -33.23
C GLU A 600 35.05 -7.86 -31.95
N GLU A 601 33.85 -8.41 -32.07
CA GLU A 601 33.20 -9.33 -31.13
C GLU A 601 33.05 -10.69 -31.84
N GLU A 602 33.46 -11.76 -31.18
CA GLU A 602 33.29 -13.14 -31.65
C GLU A 602 32.49 -13.95 -30.64
N SER A 603 31.44 -14.64 -31.08
CA SER A 603 30.65 -15.52 -30.22
C SER A 603 30.71 -16.98 -30.69
N PHE A 604 30.74 -17.89 -29.73
CA PHE A 604 30.96 -19.31 -29.91
C PHE A 604 29.81 -20.13 -29.32
N ASP A 605 29.50 -21.29 -29.92
CA ASP A 605 28.58 -22.26 -29.35
C ASP A 605 29.28 -23.12 -28.26
N HIS A 606 28.53 -23.96 -27.53
CA HIS A 606 29.08 -24.84 -26.49
C HIS A 606 30.15 -25.83 -27.01
N SER A 607 30.26 -26.04 -28.33
CA SER A 607 31.33 -26.86 -28.92
C SER A 607 32.61 -26.08 -29.22
N GLY A 608 32.62 -24.77 -28.94
CA GLY A 608 33.72 -23.87 -29.25
C GLY A 608 33.75 -23.41 -30.72
N LYS A 609 32.71 -23.69 -31.52
CA LYS A 609 32.65 -23.23 -32.91
C LYS A 609 32.09 -21.81 -32.96
N LYS A 610 32.79 -20.92 -33.67
CA LYS A 610 32.32 -19.56 -33.93
C LYS A 610 31.01 -19.60 -34.73
N PHE A 611 29.98 -18.90 -34.24
CA PHE A 611 28.69 -18.78 -34.93
C PHE A 611 28.33 -17.33 -35.25
N LYS A 612 28.95 -16.35 -34.59
CA LYS A 612 28.72 -14.92 -34.80
C LYS A 612 30.05 -14.17 -34.78
N GLN A 613 30.18 -13.19 -35.68
CA GLN A 613 31.21 -12.16 -35.64
C GLN A 613 30.56 -10.80 -35.88
N ALA A 614 30.87 -9.81 -35.08
CA ALA A 614 30.34 -8.46 -35.21
C ALA A 614 31.44 -7.41 -35.07
N SER A 615 31.38 -6.35 -35.86
CA SER A 615 32.32 -5.23 -35.78
C SER A 615 31.61 -3.95 -35.34
N TYR A 616 32.19 -3.30 -34.35
CA TYR A 616 31.65 -2.10 -33.72
C TYR A 616 32.65 -0.94 -33.81
N LEU A 617 32.12 0.28 -33.91
CA LEU A 617 32.90 1.49 -33.78
C LEU A 617 32.24 2.40 -32.74
N LYS A 618 32.90 2.61 -31.60
CA LYS A 618 32.40 3.40 -30.47
C LYS A 618 30.99 3.00 -30.02
N GLY A 619 30.72 1.69 -29.97
CA GLY A 619 29.43 1.10 -29.57
C GLY A 619 28.44 0.88 -30.70
N ASP A 620 28.57 1.57 -31.83
CA ASP A 620 27.67 1.38 -32.96
C ASP A 620 28.02 0.10 -33.73
N LEU A 621 27.08 -0.81 -33.89
CA LEU A 621 27.23 -1.98 -34.76
C LEU A 621 27.42 -1.52 -36.22
N LYS A 622 28.53 -1.92 -36.86
CA LYS A 622 28.84 -1.61 -38.26
C LYS A 622 28.63 -2.81 -39.17
N LYS A 623 28.91 -4.02 -38.67
CA LYS A 623 28.72 -5.26 -39.42
C LYS A 623 28.40 -6.41 -38.47
N VAL A 624 27.53 -7.32 -38.89
CA VAL A 624 27.34 -8.62 -38.24
C VAL A 624 27.36 -9.73 -39.27
N GLN A 625 27.99 -10.85 -38.94
CA GLN A 625 28.08 -12.06 -39.74
C GLN A 625 27.74 -13.27 -38.87
N TYR A 626 26.99 -14.22 -39.42
CA TYR A 626 26.69 -15.49 -38.78
C TYR A 626 27.18 -16.67 -39.62
N TYR A 627 27.68 -17.69 -38.93
CA TYR A 627 28.44 -18.80 -39.50
C TYR A 627 27.73 -20.14 -39.28
N ASN A 628 27.74 -20.96 -40.32
CA ASN A 628 27.38 -22.36 -40.27
C ASN A 628 28.45 -23.16 -39.51
N PRO A 629 28.13 -24.38 -39.03
CA PRO A 629 29.10 -25.25 -38.35
C PRO A 629 30.34 -25.64 -39.18
N ASP A 630 30.32 -25.44 -40.51
CA ASP A 630 31.44 -25.63 -41.44
C ASP A 630 32.32 -24.36 -41.59
N GLY A 631 31.99 -23.28 -40.88
CA GLY A 631 32.72 -22.02 -40.92
C GLY A 631 32.32 -21.08 -42.06
N LYS A 632 31.33 -21.42 -42.89
CA LYS A 632 30.84 -20.51 -43.94
C LYS A 632 29.84 -19.50 -43.40
N VAL A 633 29.93 -18.26 -43.87
CA VAL A 633 28.94 -17.21 -43.55
C VAL A 633 27.63 -17.53 -44.27
N PHE A 634 26.53 -17.63 -43.53
CA PHE A 634 25.18 -17.82 -44.10
C PHE A 634 24.33 -16.55 -44.02
N TYR A 635 24.70 -15.60 -43.17
CA TYR A 635 24.04 -14.30 -43.04
C TYR A 635 25.07 -13.21 -42.79
N GLU A 636 24.92 -12.07 -43.45
CA GLU A 636 25.72 -10.86 -43.24
C GLU A 636 24.81 -9.63 -43.33
N SER A 637 25.05 -8.65 -42.46
CA SER A 637 24.43 -7.32 -42.53
C SER A 637 25.47 -6.24 -42.29
N LYS A 638 25.54 -5.26 -43.20
CA LYS A 638 26.38 -4.05 -43.09
C LYS A 638 25.48 -2.87 -42.76
N ILE A 639 25.71 -2.23 -41.62
CA ILE A 639 24.77 -1.24 -41.09
C ILE A 639 25.09 0.14 -41.63
N ALA A 640 24.17 0.68 -42.44
CA ALA A 640 24.24 2.02 -42.99
C ALA A 640 23.66 3.07 -42.04
N ARG A 641 24.14 4.31 -42.14
CA ARG A 641 23.60 5.44 -41.35
C ARG A 641 22.13 5.75 -41.63
N SER A 642 21.66 5.48 -42.84
CA SER A 642 20.25 5.68 -43.26
C SER A 642 19.29 4.63 -42.70
N GLY A 643 19.81 3.56 -42.07
CA GLY A 643 19.04 2.45 -41.56
C GLY A 643 19.28 1.16 -42.34
N THR A 644 19.28 0.01 -41.65
CA THR A 644 19.43 -1.31 -42.28
C THR A 644 18.54 -2.32 -41.57
N LEU A 645 17.78 -3.11 -42.32
CA LEU A 645 17.04 -4.24 -41.76
C LEU A 645 18.03 -5.36 -41.43
N THR A 646 18.04 -5.80 -40.18
CA THR A 646 19.02 -6.78 -39.69
C THR A 646 18.31 -7.88 -38.90
N SER A 647 18.72 -9.13 -39.12
CA SER A 647 18.24 -10.32 -38.41
C SER A 647 19.32 -10.84 -37.47
N TYR A 648 18.89 -11.31 -36.31
CA TYR A 648 19.75 -11.91 -35.28
C TYR A 648 19.42 -13.38 -35.12
N PHE A 649 20.47 -14.17 -34.90
CA PHE A 649 20.40 -15.62 -34.74
C PHE A 649 21.06 -16.05 -33.42
N ASN A 650 20.54 -17.11 -32.80
CA ASN A 650 21.15 -17.72 -31.61
C ASN A 650 22.35 -18.63 -31.98
N TYR A 651 23.02 -19.23 -31.00
CA TYR A 651 24.15 -20.15 -31.22
C TYR A 651 23.75 -21.44 -31.97
N LYS A 652 22.46 -21.75 -32.03
CA LYS A 652 21.86 -22.85 -32.78
C LYS A 652 21.50 -22.48 -34.23
N ARG A 653 21.77 -21.24 -34.65
CA ARG A 653 21.50 -20.64 -35.97
C ARG A 653 20.01 -20.45 -36.27
N ASP A 654 19.17 -20.48 -35.23
CA ASP A 654 17.76 -20.15 -35.35
C ASP A 654 17.60 -18.62 -35.28
N LYS A 655 16.77 -18.06 -36.16
CA LYS A 655 16.47 -16.62 -36.16
C LYS A 655 15.64 -16.29 -34.92
N ILE A 656 16.09 -15.34 -34.12
CA ILE A 656 15.45 -14.95 -32.86
C ILE A 656 14.84 -13.54 -32.90
N SER A 657 15.33 -12.67 -33.78
CA SER A 657 14.72 -11.36 -33.99
C SER A 657 15.12 -10.72 -35.32
N ASP A 658 14.36 -9.73 -35.74
CA ASP A 658 14.78 -8.77 -36.76
C ASP A 658 14.12 -7.41 -36.58
N GLY A 659 14.74 -6.39 -37.16
CA GLY A 659 14.20 -5.04 -37.19
C GLY A 659 15.16 -4.09 -37.87
N LYS A 660 14.79 -2.81 -37.93
CA LYS A 660 15.64 -1.77 -38.50
C LYS A 660 16.64 -1.29 -37.46
N LEU A 661 17.90 -1.19 -37.87
CA LEU A 661 18.98 -0.54 -37.13
C LEU A 661 19.31 0.80 -37.77
N LEU A 662 19.13 1.90 -37.04
CA LEU A 662 19.55 3.25 -37.43
C LEU A 662 20.85 3.59 -36.68
N ASN A 663 21.94 3.85 -37.42
CA ASN A 663 23.29 4.04 -36.85
C ASN A 663 23.78 2.87 -35.95
N GLY A 664 23.25 1.67 -36.12
CA GLY A 664 23.62 0.51 -35.27
C GLY A 664 22.73 0.32 -34.03
N GLU A 665 21.74 1.19 -33.81
CA GLU A 665 20.78 1.10 -32.71
C GLU A 665 19.37 0.73 -33.22
N ARG A 666 18.56 0.06 -32.39
CA ARG A 666 17.18 -0.34 -32.75
C ARG A 666 16.31 0.89 -33.03
N ASP A 667 15.55 0.85 -34.13
CA ASP A 667 14.62 1.90 -34.54
C ASP A 667 13.40 1.30 -35.22
N GLY A 668 12.21 1.83 -34.95
CA GLY A 668 10.94 1.32 -35.45
C GLY A 668 10.54 -0.03 -34.84
N GLU A 669 9.75 -0.78 -35.60
CA GLU A 669 9.26 -2.08 -35.17
C GLU A 669 10.37 -3.14 -35.19
N TRP A 670 10.45 -3.90 -34.11
CA TRP A 670 11.27 -5.09 -33.96
C TRP A 670 10.39 -6.30 -33.74
N ARG A 671 10.72 -7.39 -34.41
CA ARG A 671 10.00 -8.66 -34.36
C ARG A 671 10.87 -9.70 -33.71
N PHE A 672 10.29 -10.50 -32.83
CA PHE A 672 10.94 -11.56 -32.10
C PHE A 672 10.33 -12.90 -32.48
N TYR A 673 11.14 -13.96 -32.46
CA TYR A 673 10.75 -15.27 -32.95
C TYR A 673 11.06 -16.36 -31.93
N TYR A 674 10.15 -17.30 -31.81
CA TYR A 674 10.43 -18.58 -31.20
C TYR A 674 11.49 -19.34 -32.02
N ILE A 675 12.16 -20.31 -31.39
CA ILE A 675 13.09 -21.22 -32.07
C ILE A 675 12.43 -21.95 -33.26
N SER A 676 11.11 -22.12 -33.24
CA SER A 676 10.32 -22.65 -34.37
C SER A 676 10.22 -21.72 -35.58
N GLY A 677 10.62 -20.45 -35.45
CA GLY A 677 10.49 -19.41 -36.47
C GLY A 677 9.16 -18.66 -36.45
N GLN A 678 8.21 -19.03 -35.59
CA GLN A 678 6.97 -18.28 -35.39
C GLN A 678 7.22 -16.97 -34.64
N LEU A 679 6.44 -15.93 -34.94
CA LEU A 679 6.49 -14.65 -34.25
C LEU A 679 6.13 -14.85 -32.76
N SER A 680 7.03 -14.48 -31.86
CA SER A 680 6.81 -14.50 -30.41
C SER A 680 6.42 -13.13 -29.86
N GLY A 681 6.73 -12.04 -30.58
CA GLY A 681 6.35 -10.70 -30.16
C GLY A 681 6.85 -9.59 -31.07
N THR A 682 6.37 -8.38 -30.80
CA THR A 682 6.78 -7.14 -31.47
C THR A 682 7.00 -6.03 -30.46
N GLU A 683 8.03 -5.23 -30.66
CA GLU A 683 8.36 -4.07 -29.82
C GLU A 683 8.59 -2.84 -30.72
N GLN A 684 8.23 -1.66 -30.22
CA GLN A 684 8.50 -0.39 -30.91
C GLN A 684 9.67 0.35 -30.28
N TYR A 685 10.56 0.87 -31.12
CA TYR A 685 11.74 1.62 -30.70
C TYR A 685 11.79 3.01 -31.36
N ILE A 686 12.14 4.03 -30.58
CA ILE A 686 12.43 5.37 -31.06
C ILE A 686 13.86 5.70 -30.63
N LYS A 687 14.80 5.78 -31.58
CA LYS A 687 16.22 6.08 -31.31
C LYS A 687 16.79 5.26 -30.16
N LYS A 688 16.74 3.92 -30.28
CA LYS A 688 17.16 2.89 -29.30
C LYS A 688 16.27 2.65 -28.09
N ASN A 689 15.42 3.60 -27.73
CA ASN A 689 14.57 3.44 -26.55
C ASN A 689 13.26 2.75 -26.96
N GLN A 690 12.89 1.69 -26.25
CA GLN A 690 11.59 1.07 -26.41
C GLN A 690 10.52 2.11 -26.04
N SER A 691 9.64 2.43 -26.99
CA SER A 691 8.62 3.47 -26.86
C SER A 691 7.48 3.18 -27.83
N GLY A 692 6.27 3.03 -27.29
CA GLY A 692 5.09 2.59 -28.03
C GLY A 692 4.59 1.22 -27.59
N PRO A 693 3.69 0.60 -28.38
CA PRO A 693 3.13 -0.70 -28.05
C PRO A 693 4.18 -1.81 -28.09
N SER A 694 4.01 -2.77 -27.19
CA SER A 694 4.72 -4.04 -27.14
C SER A 694 3.69 -5.16 -27.04
N VAL A 695 3.89 -6.23 -27.81
CA VAL A 695 2.95 -7.34 -27.93
C VAL A 695 3.71 -8.65 -27.89
N GLU A 696 3.22 -9.62 -27.13
CA GLU A 696 3.73 -11.00 -27.14
C GLU A 696 2.63 -11.98 -27.56
N TYR A 697 3.02 -13.08 -28.20
CA TYR A 697 2.14 -14.12 -28.71
C TYR A 697 2.50 -15.47 -28.11
N PHE A 698 1.53 -16.35 -27.91
CA PHE A 698 1.76 -17.77 -27.70
C PHE A 698 2.31 -18.44 -28.97
N LYS A 699 2.90 -19.64 -28.85
CA LYS A 699 3.28 -20.48 -30.02
C LYS A 699 2.11 -20.84 -30.93
N SER A 700 0.87 -20.72 -30.44
CA SER A 700 -0.34 -20.86 -31.27
C SER A 700 -0.59 -19.66 -32.20
N GLY A 701 0.11 -18.54 -31.99
CA GLY A 701 -0.10 -17.26 -32.67
C GLY A 701 -1.16 -16.36 -32.02
N LYS A 702 -1.82 -16.81 -30.94
CA LYS A 702 -2.76 -16.00 -30.16
C LYS A 702 -2.01 -15.00 -29.28
N LEU A 703 -2.65 -13.85 -29.00
CA LEU A 703 -2.12 -12.81 -28.12
C LEU A 703 -1.90 -13.35 -26.69
N SER A 704 -0.74 -13.06 -26.11
CA SER A 704 -0.35 -13.43 -24.74
C SER A 704 -0.23 -12.21 -23.84
N ILE A 705 0.42 -11.13 -24.32
CA ILE A 705 0.61 -9.88 -23.58
C ILE A 705 0.42 -8.69 -24.53
N GLU A 706 -0.22 -7.64 -24.04
CA GLU A 706 -0.32 -6.32 -24.67
C GLU A 706 0.07 -5.26 -23.64
N GLU A 707 1.10 -4.46 -23.92
CA GLU A 707 1.58 -3.41 -23.02
C GLU A 707 2.17 -2.22 -23.78
N THR A 708 2.42 -1.12 -23.06
CA THR A 708 3.00 0.10 -23.65
C THR A 708 4.26 0.51 -22.90
N TYR A 709 5.23 1.00 -23.65
CA TYR A 709 6.49 1.51 -23.13
C TYR A 709 6.65 3.00 -23.45
N LYS A 710 7.33 3.71 -22.56
CA LYS A 710 7.83 5.06 -22.76
C LYS A 710 9.26 5.13 -22.23
N ASN A 711 10.21 5.43 -23.10
CA ASN A 711 11.62 5.54 -22.76
C ASN A 711 12.20 4.31 -22.01
N ASN A 712 11.88 3.09 -22.47
CA ASN A 712 12.26 1.81 -21.87
C ASN A 712 11.52 1.41 -20.58
N TYR A 713 10.63 2.26 -20.05
CA TYR A 713 9.80 1.93 -18.90
C TYR A 713 8.40 1.55 -19.35
N ARG A 714 7.80 0.54 -18.70
CA ARG A 714 6.37 0.26 -18.87
C ARG A 714 5.58 1.48 -18.42
N ASP A 715 4.71 1.99 -19.28
CA ASP A 715 3.95 3.21 -19.01
C ASP A 715 2.64 3.16 -19.80
N GLY A 716 1.52 3.10 -19.08
CA GLY A 716 0.18 2.92 -19.66
C GLY A 716 -0.45 1.57 -19.32
N PHE A 717 -1.39 1.15 -20.16
CA PHE A 717 -2.23 -0.02 -19.91
C PHE A 717 -1.50 -1.34 -20.18
N TYR A 718 -1.74 -2.34 -19.33
CA TYR A 718 -1.19 -3.69 -19.43
C TYR A 718 -2.31 -4.72 -19.46
N LYS A 719 -2.21 -5.71 -20.35
CA LYS A 719 -3.03 -6.92 -20.37
C LYS A 719 -2.18 -8.16 -20.57
N SER A 720 -2.59 -9.25 -19.93
CA SER A 720 -2.17 -10.59 -20.32
C SER A 720 -3.37 -11.50 -20.53
N PHE A 721 -3.18 -12.57 -21.30
CA PHE A 721 -4.23 -13.47 -21.75
C PHE A 721 -3.85 -14.92 -21.48
N PHE A 722 -4.86 -15.78 -21.39
CA PHE A 722 -4.69 -17.23 -21.42
C PHE A 722 -4.46 -17.74 -22.85
N SER A 723 -3.98 -18.98 -22.98
CA SER A 723 -3.69 -19.62 -24.28
C SER A 723 -4.90 -19.71 -25.23
N ASP A 724 -6.13 -19.59 -24.70
CA ASP A 724 -7.36 -19.56 -25.48
C ASP A 724 -7.76 -18.14 -25.96
N GLY A 725 -7.11 -17.10 -25.45
CA GLY A 725 -7.34 -15.68 -25.77
C GLY A 725 -8.19 -14.92 -24.74
N LYS A 726 -8.62 -15.55 -23.64
CA LYS A 726 -9.35 -14.85 -22.58
C LYS A 726 -8.42 -14.01 -21.70
N LEU A 727 -8.94 -12.91 -21.16
CA LEU A 727 -8.19 -12.01 -20.28
C LEU A 727 -7.77 -12.74 -18.99
N HIS A 728 -6.49 -12.60 -18.63
CA HIS A 728 -5.89 -13.18 -17.43
C HIS A 728 -5.56 -12.09 -16.40
N VAL A 729 -4.89 -11.01 -16.80
CA VAL A 729 -4.53 -9.88 -15.91
C VAL A 729 -4.71 -8.57 -16.64
N GLU A 730 -5.18 -7.53 -15.94
CA GLU A 730 -5.15 -6.15 -16.44
C GLU A 730 -4.78 -5.14 -15.34
N GLY A 731 -4.19 -4.01 -15.74
CA GLY A 731 -3.76 -2.95 -14.84
C GLY A 731 -3.01 -1.82 -15.56
N ASN A 732 -2.50 -0.86 -14.78
CA ASN A 732 -1.72 0.26 -15.33
C ASN A 732 -0.31 0.28 -14.74
N TYR A 733 0.65 0.69 -15.57
CA TYR A 733 2.00 1.06 -15.18
C TYR A 733 2.20 2.58 -15.31
N ARG A 734 3.03 3.14 -14.44
CA ARG A 734 3.55 4.51 -14.53
C ARG A 734 5.04 4.44 -14.22
N GLU A 735 5.88 4.87 -15.17
CA GLU A 735 7.35 4.87 -15.02
C GLU A 735 7.95 3.51 -14.59
N GLY A 736 7.36 2.40 -15.04
CA GLY A 736 7.79 1.03 -14.74
C GLY A 736 7.10 0.39 -13.53
N ASP A 737 6.43 1.19 -12.69
CA ASP A 737 5.78 0.72 -11.47
C ASP A 737 4.29 0.47 -11.66
N LYS A 738 3.75 -0.56 -10.99
CA LYS A 738 2.31 -0.79 -10.95
C LYS A 738 1.62 0.41 -10.28
N TRP A 739 0.55 0.88 -10.90
CA TRP A 739 -0.21 2.04 -10.43
C TRP A 739 -1.72 1.79 -10.51
N GLY A 740 -2.45 2.23 -9.50
CA GLY A 740 -3.90 2.13 -9.42
C GLY A 740 -4.39 0.69 -9.25
N SER A 741 -5.59 0.41 -9.77
CA SER A 741 -6.24 -0.90 -9.62
C SER A 741 -5.68 -1.94 -10.59
N TRP A 742 -5.54 -3.17 -10.10
CA TRP A 742 -5.08 -4.34 -10.83
C TRP A 742 -6.04 -5.51 -10.60
N PHE A 743 -6.37 -6.23 -11.67
CA PHE A 743 -7.31 -7.34 -11.66
C PHE A 743 -6.69 -8.61 -12.26
N GLU A 744 -6.97 -9.76 -11.66
CA GLU A 744 -6.59 -11.10 -12.16
C GLU A 744 -7.85 -11.96 -12.27
N TYR A 745 -7.91 -12.83 -13.28
CA TYR A 745 -9.06 -13.66 -13.62
C TYR A 745 -8.70 -15.16 -13.68
N TYR A 746 -9.70 -16.02 -13.50
CA TYR A 746 -9.61 -17.45 -13.81
C TYR A 746 -9.84 -17.72 -15.31
N GLN A 747 -9.51 -18.94 -15.77
CA GLN A 747 -9.67 -19.39 -17.18
C GLN A 747 -11.12 -19.30 -17.70
N ASP A 748 -12.11 -19.29 -16.81
CA ASP A 748 -13.53 -19.10 -17.14
C ASP A 748 -13.99 -17.62 -17.10
N GLY A 749 -13.07 -16.69 -16.83
CA GLY A 749 -13.31 -15.24 -16.78
C GLY A 749 -13.81 -14.71 -15.43
N GLN A 750 -13.97 -15.56 -14.42
CA GLN A 750 -14.32 -15.09 -13.07
C GLN A 750 -13.17 -14.29 -12.45
N LEU A 751 -13.49 -13.19 -11.76
CA LEU A 751 -12.50 -12.40 -11.02
C LEU A 751 -11.87 -13.27 -9.94
N LYS A 752 -10.53 -13.31 -9.91
CA LYS A 752 -9.71 -14.04 -8.95
C LYS A 752 -9.10 -13.11 -7.91
N LYS A 753 -8.64 -11.93 -8.33
CA LYS A 753 -7.94 -10.98 -7.44
C LYS A 753 -8.17 -9.54 -7.85
N GLU A 754 -8.25 -8.66 -6.85
CA GLU A 754 -8.30 -7.21 -6.98
C GLU A 754 -7.28 -6.57 -6.03
N SER A 755 -6.47 -5.64 -6.52
CA SER A 755 -5.38 -5.01 -5.76
C SER A 755 -5.21 -3.54 -6.15
N TYR A 756 -4.69 -2.71 -5.26
CA TYR A 756 -4.38 -1.31 -5.54
C TYR A 756 -2.92 -1.00 -5.25
N TYR A 757 -2.25 -0.34 -6.20
CA TYR A 757 -0.82 -0.04 -6.15
C TYR A 757 -0.55 1.46 -6.24
N ILE A 758 0.48 1.93 -5.52
CA ILE A 758 1.07 3.26 -5.70
C ILE A 758 2.59 3.05 -5.75
N ALA A 759 3.22 3.45 -6.86
CA ALA A 759 4.66 3.26 -7.08
C ALA A 759 5.11 1.82 -6.76
N GLY A 760 4.35 0.81 -7.23
CA GLY A 760 4.67 -0.60 -7.02
C GLY A 760 4.30 -1.18 -5.66
N ASP A 761 4.01 -0.35 -4.66
CA ASP A 761 3.58 -0.81 -3.33
C ASP A 761 2.08 -1.10 -3.28
N LEU A 762 1.70 -2.23 -2.68
CA LEU A 762 0.31 -2.52 -2.34
C LEU A 762 -0.22 -1.55 -1.29
N ARG A 763 -1.40 -0.97 -1.51
CA ARG A 763 -2.06 -0.06 -0.56
C ARG A 763 -3.50 -0.48 -0.31
N GLY A 764 -3.96 -0.37 0.95
CA GLY A 764 -5.34 -0.68 1.30
C GLY A 764 -5.64 -2.18 1.27
N ILE A 765 -6.81 -2.56 0.78
CA ILE A 765 -7.29 -3.96 0.85
C ILE A 765 -7.08 -4.66 -0.49
N VAL A 766 -6.46 -5.83 -0.45
CA VAL A 766 -6.42 -6.81 -1.54
C VAL A 766 -7.53 -7.82 -1.33
N TYR A 767 -8.34 -8.06 -2.36
CA TYR A 767 -9.43 -9.04 -2.34
C TYR A 767 -9.07 -10.24 -3.20
N GLU A 768 -9.28 -11.44 -2.67
CA GLU A 768 -9.14 -12.70 -3.40
C GLU A 768 -10.47 -13.47 -3.39
N TYR A 769 -10.90 -13.87 -4.58
CA TYR A 769 -12.16 -14.54 -4.85
C TYR A 769 -11.88 -15.96 -5.30
N GLY A 770 -12.71 -16.90 -4.87
CA GLY A 770 -12.61 -18.30 -5.27
C GLY A 770 -13.16 -18.59 -6.65
N VAL A 771 -13.03 -19.84 -7.11
CA VAL A 771 -13.58 -20.33 -8.39
C VAL A 771 -15.11 -20.38 -8.44
N SER A 772 -15.78 -20.08 -7.32
CA SER A 772 -17.23 -19.85 -7.26
C SER A 772 -17.61 -18.38 -7.51
N GLY A 773 -16.63 -17.48 -7.57
CA GLY A 773 -16.82 -16.02 -7.68
C GLY A 773 -17.09 -15.33 -6.34
N LYS A 774 -17.14 -16.07 -5.24
CA LYS A 774 -17.32 -15.52 -3.89
C LYS A 774 -15.98 -15.14 -3.29
N LEU A 775 -15.98 -14.10 -2.46
CA LEU A 775 -14.81 -13.68 -1.71
C LEU A 775 -14.33 -14.84 -0.82
N TYR A 776 -13.04 -15.15 -0.86
CA TYR A 776 -12.43 -16.22 -0.08
C TYR A 776 -11.39 -15.69 0.91
N LYS A 777 -10.63 -14.63 0.55
CA LYS A 777 -9.64 -13.98 1.44
C LYS A 777 -9.54 -12.47 1.23
N LYS A 778 -9.12 -11.74 2.27
CA LYS A 778 -8.68 -10.34 2.18
C LYS A 778 -7.35 -10.13 2.89
N TYR A 779 -6.57 -9.18 2.38
CA TYR A 779 -5.33 -8.72 3.00
C TYR A 779 -5.36 -7.21 3.13
N THR A 780 -4.93 -6.66 4.26
CA THR A 780 -4.86 -5.21 4.47
C THR A 780 -3.40 -4.77 4.52
N TYR A 781 -3.05 -3.77 3.72
CA TYR A 781 -1.75 -3.14 3.64
C TYR A 781 -1.80 -1.67 4.05
N ASN A 782 -0.73 -1.19 4.67
CA ASN A 782 -0.61 0.18 5.15
C ASN A 782 0.05 1.14 4.12
N ASN A 783 0.28 2.35 4.64
CA ASN A 783 1.04 3.53 4.19
C ASN A 783 2.10 3.54 3.07
N TYR A 784 2.90 2.54 2.72
CA TYR A 784 3.58 1.58 3.59
C TYR A 784 3.94 0.29 2.82
N GLY A 785 2.98 -0.32 2.13
CA GLY A 785 3.20 -1.62 1.49
C GLY A 785 3.37 -2.79 2.47
N SER A 786 3.26 -2.55 3.78
CA SER A 786 3.38 -3.58 4.81
C SER A 786 2.04 -4.23 5.09
N LEU A 787 2.00 -5.57 5.11
CA LEU A 787 0.82 -6.34 5.48
C LEU A 787 0.50 -6.14 6.96
N ILE A 788 -0.70 -5.65 7.27
CA ILE A 788 -1.17 -5.37 8.64
C ILE A 788 -2.37 -6.24 9.05
N GLY A 789 -3.00 -6.94 8.10
CA GLY A 789 -4.06 -7.90 8.46
C GLY A 789 -4.38 -8.93 7.38
N ILE A 790 -4.91 -10.07 7.83
CA ILE A 790 -5.40 -11.18 6.99
C ILE A 790 -6.81 -11.54 7.46
N TYR A 791 -7.74 -11.74 6.53
CA TYR A 791 -9.12 -12.10 6.82
C TYR A 791 -9.53 -13.30 5.97
N ASN A 792 -9.95 -14.38 6.62
CA ASN A 792 -10.46 -15.58 5.97
C ASN A 792 -11.99 -15.55 5.92
N CYS A 793 -12.56 -15.98 4.81
CA CYS A 793 -14.01 -16.02 4.62
C CYS A 793 -14.53 -17.46 4.54
N ASP A 794 -15.81 -17.65 4.85
CA ASP A 794 -16.53 -18.89 4.58
C ASP A 794 -16.92 -19.02 3.09
N THR A 795 -17.63 -20.10 2.75
CA THR A 795 -18.15 -20.35 1.39
C THR A 795 -19.23 -19.36 0.93
N ASN A 796 -19.66 -18.42 1.78
CA ASN A 796 -20.58 -17.33 1.45
C ASN A 796 -19.89 -15.96 1.34
N GLY A 797 -18.58 -15.89 1.61
CA GLY A 797 -17.81 -14.64 1.60
C GLY A 797 -17.92 -13.83 2.88
N ILE A 798 -18.40 -14.44 3.97
CA ILE A 798 -18.47 -13.83 5.30
C ILE A 798 -17.15 -14.08 6.01
N VAL A 799 -16.54 -13.04 6.59
CA VAL A 799 -15.29 -13.17 7.37
C VAL A 799 -15.56 -14.00 8.61
N ILE A 800 -14.81 -15.10 8.76
CA ILE A 800 -14.91 -16.05 9.88
C ILE A 800 -13.71 -16.01 10.82
N ASP A 801 -12.58 -15.47 10.35
CA ASP A 801 -11.39 -15.30 11.16
C ASP A 801 -10.55 -14.13 10.64
N SER A 802 -9.81 -13.49 11.55
CA SER A 802 -8.94 -12.37 11.21
C SER A 802 -7.69 -12.34 12.08
N LEU A 803 -6.56 -12.04 11.46
CA LEU A 803 -5.30 -11.77 12.12
C LEU A 803 -4.92 -10.30 11.90
N LEU A 804 -4.56 -9.62 12.99
CA LEU A 804 -3.94 -8.30 12.97
C LEU A 804 -2.54 -8.41 13.56
N PHE A 805 -1.54 -7.93 12.83
CA PHE A 805 -0.16 -7.97 13.31
C PHE A 805 0.06 -6.84 14.34
N LYS A 806 0.24 -7.21 15.61
CA LYS A 806 0.81 -6.34 16.65
C LYS A 806 2.28 -6.72 16.84
N SER A 807 3.12 -5.73 17.13
CA SER A 807 4.59 -5.78 17.06
C SER A 807 5.28 -6.97 17.76
N GLY A 808 6.46 -7.36 17.25
CA GLY A 808 7.46 -8.19 17.93
C GLY A 808 7.54 -9.62 17.40
N THR A 809 6.79 -10.56 17.97
CA THR A 809 6.71 -11.95 17.49
C THR A 809 5.32 -12.50 17.78
N ALA A 810 4.76 -13.30 16.88
CA ALA A 810 3.42 -13.87 17.05
C ALA A 810 3.40 -15.34 16.63
N ARG A 811 2.91 -16.21 17.52
CA ARG A 811 2.42 -17.53 17.11
C ARG A 811 0.97 -17.36 16.70
N VAL A 812 0.69 -17.69 15.45
CA VAL A 812 -0.58 -17.44 14.79
C VAL A 812 -1.30 -18.76 14.60
N PHE A 813 -2.60 -18.77 14.90
CA PHE A 813 -3.52 -19.84 14.58
C PHE A 813 -4.61 -19.25 13.70
N LEU A 814 -4.90 -19.88 12.56
CA LEU A 814 -6.00 -19.45 11.70
C LEU A 814 -7.00 -20.57 11.52
N LYS A 815 -8.27 -20.20 11.47
CA LYS A 815 -9.40 -21.04 11.07
C LYS A 815 -9.64 -20.90 9.58
N GLY A 816 -9.90 -22.06 8.99
CA GLY A 816 -10.23 -22.21 7.58
C GLY A 816 -11.73 -22.14 7.36
N VAL A 817 -12.18 -22.35 6.12
CA VAL A 817 -13.58 -22.37 5.69
C VAL A 817 -14.45 -23.31 6.53
N SER A 818 -13.86 -24.40 7.03
CA SER A 818 -14.54 -25.36 7.92
C SER A 818 -14.86 -24.83 9.33
N GLY A 819 -14.38 -23.63 9.68
CA GLY A 819 -14.39 -23.08 11.04
C GLY A 819 -13.38 -23.73 11.99
N LYS A 820 -12.60 -24.71 11.53
CA LYS A 820 -11.56 -25.40 12.30
C LYS A 820 -10.19 -24.82 11.99
N GLN A 821 -9.26 -24.98 12.93
CA GLN A 821 -7.88 -24.55 12.75
C GLN A 821 -7.24 -25.31 11.57
N TYR A 822 -6.77 -24.57 10.56
CA TYR A 822 -6.09 -25.13 9.38
C TYR A 822 -4.63 -24.68 9.28
N PHE A 823 -4.21 -23.72 10.10
CA PHE A 823 -2.86 -23.17 10.05
C PHE A 823 -2.33 -22.82 11.43
N GLU A 824 -1.05 -23.09 11.61
CA GLU A 824 -0.23 -22.64 12.72
C GLU A 824 1.12 -22.16 12.19
N GLY A 825 1.59 -20.98 12.59
CA GLY A 825 2.91 -20.48 12.20
C GLY A 825 3.47 -19.45 13.15
N HIS A 826 4.78 -19.24 13.10
CA HIS A 826 5.44 -18.18 13.84
C HIS A 826 5.77 -17.02 12.90
N PHE A 827 5.58 -15.79 13.37
CA PHE A 827 5.90 -14.58 12.64
C PHE A 827 6.81 -13.74 13.51
N ILE A 828 7.85 -13.17 12.90
CA ILE A 828 8.65 -12.11 13.51
C ILE A 828 8.37 -10.85 12.71
N SER A 829 7.78 -9.85 13.37
CA SER A 829 7.50 -8.55 12.75
C SER A 829 6.68 -8.63 11.44
N GLY A 830 5.69 -9.53 11.40
CA GLY A 830 4.84 -9.78 10.23
C GLY A 830 5.44 -10.69 9.15
N SER A 831 6.72 -11.07 9.28
CA SER A 831 7.38 -12.01 8.35
C SER A 831 7.34 -13.44 8.88
N SER A 832 6.99 -14.42 8.04
CA SER A 832 7.01 -15.84 8.40
C SER A 832 8.39 -16.28 8.89
N HIS A 833 8.45 -16.90 10.07
CA HIS A 833 9.68 -17.44 10.64
C HIS A 833 9.43 -18.74 11.40
N GLY A 834 10.45 -19.60 11.52
CA GLY A 834 10.34 -20.87 12.24
C GLY A 834 9.28 -21.81 11.68
N LYS A 835 8.82 -22.74 12.51
CA LYS A 835 7.94 -23.83 12.10
C LYS A 835 6.56 -23.31 11.70
N HIS A 836 6.10 -23.74 10.54
CA HIS A 836 4.75 -23.55 10.02
C HIS A 836 4.13 -24.90 9.70
N GLN A 837 2.85 -25.05 10.04
CA GLN A 837 2.07 -26.25 9.85
C GLN A 837 0.69 -25.89 9.31
N TRP A 838 0.22 -26.68 8.36
CA TRP A 838 -1.15 -26.63 7.88
C TRP A 838 -1.83 -27.94 8.22
N LEU A 839 -3.11 -27.89 8.54
CA LEU A 839 -3.92 -29.01 9.01
C LEU A 839 -5.15 -29.20 8.11
N TYR A 840 -5.56 -30.45 7.95
CA TYR A 840 -6.87 -30.82 7.45
C TYR A 840 -7.97 -30.51 8.49
N PRO A 841 -9.26 -30.44 8.11
CA PRO A 841 -10.38 -30.24 9.05
C PRO A 841 -10.53 -31.31 10.14
N ASN A 842 -9.88 -32.46 10.01
CA ASN A 842 -9.85 -33.48 11.06
C ASN A 842 -8.67 -33.30 12.04
N GLY A 843 -7.87 -32.23 11.89
CA GLY A 843 -6.69 -31.94 12.72
C GLY A 843 -5.42 -32.66 12.28
N LYS A 844 -5.46 -33.51 11.26
CA LYS A 844 -4.28 -34.20 10.72
C LYS A 844 -3.41 -33.24 9.92
N LEU A 845 -2.11 -33.52 9.85
CA LEU A 845 -1.14 -32.66 9.20
C LEU A 845 -1.34 -32.67 7.66
N LEU A 846 -1.44 -31.50 7.04
CA LEU A 846 -1.44 -31.30 5.58
C LEU A 846 -0.02 -31.02 5.09
N THR A 847 0.71 -30.13 5.76
CA THR A 847 2.12 -29.85 5.45
C THR A 847 2.82 -29.23 6.63
N THR A 848 4.14 -29.42 6.73
CA THR A 848 4.99 -28.75 7.71
C THR A 848 6.34 -28.40 7.10
N GLY A 849 6.90 -27.30 7.57
CA GLY A 849 8.26 -26.90 7.25
C GLY A 849 8.65 -25.65 8.03
N ASN A 850 9.86 -25.16 7.79
CA ASN A 850 10.34 -23.93 8.42
C ASN A 850 10.34 -22.78 7.41
N TYR A 851 10.07 -21.59 7.93
CA TYR A 851 10.41 -20.34 7.25
C TYR A 851 11.60 -19.69 7.92
N PHE A 852 12.38 -18.99 7.11
CA PHE A 852 13.43 -18.11 7.56
C PHE A 852 13.30 -16.78 6.82
N ASN A 853 12.90 -15.74 7.53
CA ASN A 853 12.71 -14.37 7.02
C ASN A 853 11.72 -14.27 5.85
N GLY A 854 10.56 -14.92 5.96
CA GLY A 854 9.53 -14.93 4.91
C GLY A 854 9.78 -15.96 3.80
N TYR A 855 10.96 -16.59 3.75
CA TYR A 855 11.29 -17.60 2.74
C TYR A 855 11.22 -19.01 3.32
N ARG A 856 10.72 -19.98 2.55
CA ARG A 856 10.78 -21.40 2.94
C ARG A 856 12.23 -21.82 3.09
N ASP A 857 12.56 -22.53 4.15
CA ASP A 857 13.92 -22.98 4.42
C ASP A 857 13.94 -24.35 5.09
N GLY A 858 14.96 -25.14 4.78
CA GLY A 858 15.13 -26.50 5.28
C GLY A 858 14.12 -27.50 4.71
N SER A 859 13.85 -28.56 5.48
CA SER A 859 12.98 -29.67 5.06
C SER A 859 11.50 -29.29 5.07
N TRP A 860 10.83 -29.65 3.99
CA TRP A 860 9.39 -29.51 3.83
C TRP A 860 8.77 -30.85 3.44
N ILE A 861 7.61 -31.14 4.02
CA ILE A 861 6.83 -32.34 3.73
C ILE A 861 5.35 -32.01 3.68
N TRP A 862 4.68 -32.53 2.65
CA TRP A 862 3.24 -32.51 2.45
C TRP A 862 2.69 -33.91 2.65
N TYR A 863 1.51 -34.01 3.24
CA TYR A 863 0.79 -35.26 3.48
C TYR A 863 -0.58 -35.21 2.82
N ASN A 864 -1.05 -36.36 2.39
CA ASN A 864 -2.45 -36.52 1.98
C ASN A 864 -3.38 -36.74 3.20
N ALA A 865 -4.68 -36.78 2.97
CA ALA A 865 -5.68 -36.92 4.04
C ALA A 865 -5.62 -38.26 4.80
N ASN A 866 -4.89 -39.25 4.27
CA ASN A 866 -4.62 -40.54 4.90
C ASN A 866 -3.25 -40.58 5.62
N GLU A 867 -2.62 -39.43 5.82
CA GLU A 867 -1.33 -39.26 6.54
C GLU A 867 -0.14 -39.91 5.83
N LYS A 868 -0.28 -40.28 4.55
CA LYS A 868 0.85 -40.69 3.73
C LYS A 868 1.55 -39.45 3.15
N PRO A 869 2.88 -39.46 2.99
CA PRO A 869 3.58 -38.39 2.29
C PRO A 869 3.01 -38.21 0.89
N ALA A 870 2.81 -36.96 0.47
CA ALA A 870 2.41 -36.57 -0.89
C ALA A 870 3.59 -35.94 -1.63
N SER A 871 4.45 -35.18 -0.94
CA SER A 871 5.73 -34.74 -1.47
C SER A 871 6.66 -34.29 -0.36
N SER A 872 7.97 -34.29 -0.62
CA SER A 872 8.97 -33.75 0.31
C SER A 872 10.25 -33.31 -0.40
N GLY A 873 10.97 -32.39 0.21
CA GLY A 873 12.26 -31.92 -0.27
C GLY A 873 12.86 -30.81 0.58
N LEU A 874 13.92 -30.20 0.08
CA LEU A 874 14.62 -29.10 0.75
C LEU A 874 14.38 -27.78 0.04
N TYR A 875 14.19 -26.73 0.83
CA TYR A 875 14.32 -25.35 0.38
C TYR A 875 15.58 -24.72 0.96
N PHE A 876 16.19 -23.84 0.17
CA PHE A 876 17.19 -22.89 0.64
C PHE A 876 16.73 -21.49 0.26
N TYR A 877 16.31 -20.71 1.25
CA TYR A 877 15.84 -19.34 1.07
C TYR A 877 14.77 -19.16 -0.03
N GLY A 878 13.79 -20.07 -0.05
CA GLY A 878 12.66 -20.05 -1.00
C GLY A 878 12.91 -20.82 -2.30
N GLU A 879 14.16 -21.17 -2.61
CA GLU A 879 14.53 -21.95 -3.79
C GLU A 879 14.57 -23.45 -3.50
N LYS A 880 13.97 -24.28 -4.36
CA LYS A 880 14.07 -25.74 -4.23
C LYS A 880 15.54 -26.17 -4.41
N THR A 881 16.03 -27.02 -3.52
CA THR A 881 17.40 -27.55 -3.61
C THR A 881 17.43 -29.03 -3.23
N GLY A 882 18.44 -29.75 -3.70
CA GLY A 882 18.59 -31.18 -3.49
C GLY A 882 17.50 -32.01 -4.16
N VAL A 883 17.29 -33.21 -3.62
CA VAL A 883 16.30 -34.16 -4.12
C VAL A 883 14.91 -33.81 -3.61
N TRP A 884 13.96 -33.81 -4.53
CA TRP A 884 12.53 -33.69 -4.25
C TRP A 884 11.81 -34.96 -4.68
N GLU A 885 10.93 -35.46 -3.83
CA GLU A 885 10.17 -36.68 -4.02
C GLU A 885 8.67 -36.38 -3.98
N TYR A 886 7.90 -37.07 -4.80
CA TYR A 886 6.45 -36.94 -4.90
C TYR A 886 5.82 -38.31 -4.95
N PHE A 887 4.69 -38.45 -4.27
CA PHE A 887 4.02 -39.70 -4.01
C PHE A 887 2.54 -39.61 -4.42
N ASP A 888 1.95 -40.74 -4.76
CA ASP A 888 0.50 -40.84 -4.98
C ASP A 888 -0.30 -40.80 -3.66
N PHE A 889 -1.64 -40.87 -3.74
CA PHE A 889 -2.52 -40.87 -2.57
C PHE A 889 -2.32 -42.07 -1.62
N PHE A 890 -1.64 -43.13 -2.05
CA PHE A 890 -1.37 -44.33 -1.26
C PHE A 890 0.06 -44.36 -0.69
N GLY A 891 0.89 -43.39 -1.07
CA GLY A 891 2.28 -43.25 -0.63
C GLY A 891 3.29 -43.97 -1.51
N ASN A 892 2.94 -44.36 -2.74
CA ASN A 892 3.90 -44.90 -3.70
C ASN A 892 4.66 -43.76 -4.36
N LEU A 893 5.99 -43.89 -4.50
CA LEU A 893 6.83 -42.90 -5.19
C LEU A 893 6.44 -42.83 -6.67
N VAL A 894 6.07 -41.65 -7.16
CA VAL A 894 5.71 -41.42 -8.58
C VAL A 894 6.68 -40.50 -9.30
N ARG A 895 7.41 -39.65 -8.57
CA ARG A 895 8.38 -38.72 -9.17
C ARG A 895 9.53 -38.37 -8.23
N ARG A 896 10.72 -38.24 -8.80
CA ARG A 896 11.93 -37.74 -8.15
C ARG A 896 12.63 -36.70 -9.02
N THR A 897 13.05 -35.58 -8.44
CA THR A 897 13.72 -34.49 -9.17
C THR A 897 14.92 -33.96 -8.41
N GLU A 898 16.05 -33.77 -9.09
CA GLU A 898 17.23 -33.09 -8.54
C GLU A 898 17.19 -31.60 -8.88
N ASN A 899 17.31 -30.76 -7.86
CA ASN A 899 17.25 -29.31 -7.98
C ASN A 899 18.48 -28.68 -7.38
N LYS A 900 18.93 -27.58 -7.97
CA LYS A 900 20.00 -26.74 -7.44
C LYS A 900 19.55 -25.29 -7.59
N PHE A 901 19.30 -24.63 -6.46
CA PHE A 901 18.94 -23.20 -6.42
C PHE A 901 17.71 -22.83 -7.25
N GLY A 902 16.65 -23.64 -7.16
CA GLY A 902 15.39 -23.42 -7.86
C GLY A 902 15.38 -23.95 -9.29
N GLU A 903 16.55 -24.32 -9.83
CA GLU A 903 16.67 -24.90 -11.16
C GLU A 903 16.72 -26.42 -11.09
N THR A 904 16.05 -27.09 -12.02
CA THR A 904 16.22 -28.53 -12.22
C THR A 904 17.62 -28.77 -12.79
N HIS A 905 18.43 -29.52 -12.06
CA HIS A 905 19.81 -29.82 -12.44
C HIS A 905 20.14 -31.25 -12.00
N GLY A 906 20.47 -32.11 -12.96
CA GLY A 906 20.63 -33.54 -12.74
C GLY A 906 19.42 -34.34 -13.22
N LYS A 907 19.05 -35.38 -12.48
CA LYS A 907 18.00 -36.32 -12.90
C LYS A 907 16.59 -35.85 -12.60
N TYR A 908 15.70 -36.11 -13.55
CA TYR A 908 14.26 -36.01 -13.43
C TYR A 908 13.64 -37.37 -13.78
N THR A 909 13.08 -38.05 -12.79
CA THR A 909 12.62 -39.44 -12.90
C THR A 909 11.15 -39.57 -12.54
N TRP A 910 10.37 -40.24 -13.39
CA TRP A 910 9.00 -40.69 -13.12
C TRP A 910 8.96 -42.20 -12.89
N TYR A 911 8.03 -42.68 -12.07
CA TYR A 911 7.87 -44.08 -11.71
C TYR A 911 6.44 -44.56 -11.92
N TYR A 912 6.29 -45.78 -12.42
CA TYR A 912 5.02 -46.50 -12.40
C TYR A 912 4.65 -46.91 -10.97
N LYS A 913 3.37 -47.19 -10.71
CA LYS A 913 2.87 -47.71 -9.43
C LYS A 913 3.56 -48.99 -8.94
N ASN A 914 4.17 -49.76 -9.85
CA ASN A 914 4.93 -50.97 -9.51
C ASN A 914 6.41 -50.69 -9.15
N GLY A 915 6.82 -49.42 -9.05
CA GLY A 915 8.17 -48.99 -8.69
C GLY A 915 9.18 -48.99 -9.84
N LYS A 916 8.83 -49.46 -11.04
CA LYS A 916 9.71 -49.37 -12.22
C LYS A 916 9.73 -47.94 -12.76
N ILE A 917 10.88 -47.55 -13.32
CA ILE A 917 11.04 -46.23 -13.95
C ILE A 917 10.12 -46.12 -15.16
N GLU A 918 9.31 -45.09 -15.21
CA GLU A 918 8.50 -44.72 -16.37
C GLU A 918 9.30 -43.84 -17.33
N SER A 919 10.02 -42.85 -16.80
CA SER A 919 10.94 -42.05 -17.58
C SER A 919 12.07 -41.50 -16.73
N GLU A 920 13.22 -41.26 -17.36
CA GLU A 920 14.38 -40.59 -16.76
C GLU A 920 14.94 -39.59 -17.77
N SER A 921 15.05 -38.33 -17.37
CA SER A 921 15.60 -37.25 -18.18
C SER A 921 16.71 -36.54 -17.42
N ASN A 922 17.77 -36.15 -18.12
CA ASN A 922 18.81 -35.29 -17.55
C ASN A 922 18.53 -33.83 -17.90
N PHE A 923 18.72 -32.97 -16.91
CA PHE A 923 18.57 -31.53 -17.02
C PHE A 923 19.86 -30.83 -16.60
N TYR A 924 20.15 -29.73 -17.28
CA TYR A 924 21.21 -28.80 -16.95
C TYR A 924 20.60 -27.40 -16.97
N GLU A 925 20.54 -26.74 -15.81
CA GLU A 925 20.01 -25.36 -15.67
C GLU A 925 18.59 -25.21 -16.25
N ASN A 926 17.67 -26.10 -15.85
CA ASN A 926 16.29 -26.23 -16.36
C ASN A 926 16.13 -26.69 -17.82
N GLU A 927 17.22 -26.81 -18.58
CA GLU A 927 17.15 -27.30 -19.96
C GLU A 927 17.42 -28.80 -20.03
N ARG A 928 16.60 -29.53 -20.79
CA ARG A 928 16.88 -30.96 -21.07
C ARG A 928 18.21 -31.07 -21.81
N HIS A 929 19.10 -31.94 -21.34
CA HIS A 929 20.40 -32.17 -21.95
C HIS A 929 20.72 -33.66 -22.00
N GLY A 930 21.16 -34.17 -23.15
CA GLY A 930 21.37 -35.59 -23.38
C GLY A 930 20.09 -36.38 -23.64
N GLY A 931 20.07 -37.65 -23.23
CA GLY A 931 18.93 -38.56 -23.46
C GLY A 931 17.83 -38.42 -22.41
N SER A 932 16.58 -38.30 -22.87
CA SER A 932 15.37 -38.57 -22.09
C SER A 932 14.83 -39.94 -22.46
N TYR A 933 14.85 -40.87 -21.52
CA TYR A 933 14.48 -42.27 -21.70
C TYR A 933 13.07 -42.51 -21.18
N TYR A 934 12.25 -43.23 -21.95
CA TYR A 934 10.87 -43.56 -21.60
C TYR A 934 10.68 -45.07 -21.70
N TYR A 935 10.15 -45.68 -20.65
CA TYR A 935 10.02 -47.13 -20.49
C TYR A 935 8.55 -47.53 -20.31
N ALA A 936 8.23 -48.77 -20.62
CA ALA A 936 6.93 -49.39 -20.37
C ALA A 936 6.87 -49.97 -18.95
N GLY A 937 5.67 -50.29 -18.46
CA GLY A 937 5.47 -50.83 -17.11
C GLY A 937 6.19 -52.16 -16.83
N ASN A 938 6.63 -52.88 -17.87
CA ASN A 938 7.46 -54.09 -17.73
C ASN A 938 8.98 -53.80 -17.70
N GLY A 939 9.41 -52.57 -18.01
CA GLY A 939 10.82 -52.15 -18.09
C GLY A 939 11.38 -52.04 -19.51
N ASP A 940 10.62 -52.41 -20.55
CA ASP A 940 11.07 -52.28 -21.94
C ASP A 940 11.16 -50.80 -22.36
N LEU A 941 12.21 -50.44 -23.07
CA LEU A 941 12.40 -49.09 -23.59
C LEU A 941 11.37 -48.81 -24.71
N ARG A 942 10.57 -47.75 -24.53
CA ARG A 942 9.60 -47.28 -25.53
C ARG A 942 10.24 -46.31 -26.51
N LEU A 943 10.95 -45.32 -25.98
CA LEU A 943 11.40 -44.14 -26.71
C LEU A 943 12.62 -43.52 -25.99
N VAL A 944 13.57 -43.02 -26.75
CA VAL A 944 14.62 -42.09 -26.28
C VAL A 944 14.50 -40.82 -27.09
N ARG A 945 14.51 -39.67 -26.43
CA ARG A 945 14.58 -38.35 -27.07
C ARG A 945 15.88 -37.68 -26.71
N PHE A 946 16.63 -37.22 -27.70
CA PHE A 946 17.91 -36.55 -27.50
C PHE A 946 17.74 -35.04 -27.52
N TYR A 947 18.38 -34.38 -26.57
CA TYR A 947 18.38 -32.93 -26.45
C TYR A 947 19.79 -32.39 -26.29
N ASP A 948 20.02 -31.21 -26.84
CA ASP A 948 21.21 -30.40 -26.56
C ASP A 948 20.74 -29.04 -26.02
N HIS A 949 20.86 -28.87 -24.70
CA HIS A 949 20.50 -27.63 -24.00
C HIS A 949 19.10 -27.14 -24.42
N GLY A 950 18.10 -28.02 -24.27
CA GLY A 950 16.71 -27.76 -24.65
C GLY A 950 16.37 -27.93 -26.13
N LYS A 951 17.33 -27.97 -27.06
CA LYS A 951 17.05 -28.23 -28.48
C LYS A 951 16.79 -29.72 -28.71
N TYR A 952 15.62 -30.05 -29.19
CA TYR A 952 15.27 -31.42 -29.57
C TYR A 952 16.04 -31.83 -30.84
N LEU A 953 16.87 -32.87 -30.73
CA LEU A 953 17.71 -33.36 -31.83
C LEU A 953 17.03 -34.47 -32.64
N GLY A 954 16.15 -35.23 -32.00
CA GLY A 954 15.51 -36.39 -32.61
C GLY A 954 15.22 -37.48 -31.58
N TYR A 955 14.78 -38.63 -32.06
CA TYR A 955 14.47 -39.77 -31.22
C TYR A 955 15.07 -41.08 -31.72
N SER A 956 15.15 -42.05 -30.82
CA SER A 956 15.52 -43.44 -31.10
C SER A 956 14.66 -44.38 -30.25
N TYR A 957 14.76 -45.67 -30.51
CA TYR A 957 14.14 -46.76 -29.77
C TYR A 957 14.93 -48.05 -30.03
N HIS A 958 14.63 -49.12 -29.32
CA HIS A 958 15.32 -50.39 -29.51
C HIS A 958 14.83 -51.15 -30.75
N ASP A 959 15.78 -51.68 -31.53
CA ASP A 959 15.52 -52.68 -32.56
C ASP A 959 15.19 -54.07 -31.95
N LYS A 960 15.00 -55.06 -32.82
CA LYS A 960 14.71 -56.45 -32.42
C LYS A 960 15.81 -57.09 -31.56
N ASN A 961 17.04 -56.59 -31.65
CA ASN A 961 18.21 -57.07 -30.91
C ASN A 961 18.50 -56.22 -29.65
N LYS A 962 17.58 -55.32 -29.26
CA LYS A 962 17.73 -54.38 -28.14
C LYS A 962 18.88 -53.39 -28.31
N LYS A 963 19.29 -53.09 -29.54
CA LYS A 963 20.21 -52.00 -29.85
C LYS A 963 19.40 -50.76 -30.23
N LEU A 964 19.85 -49.57 -29.84
CA LEU A 964 19.23 -48.32 -30.31
C LEU A 964 19.35 -48.22 -31.84
N VAL A 965 18.24 -47.95 -32.52
CA VAL A 965 18.25 -47.58 -33.93
C VAL A 965 18.93 -46.22 -34.11
N ASP A 966 19.41 -45.93 -35.32
CA ASP A 966 19.98 -44.62 -35.63
C ASP A 966 18.96 -43.51 -35.34
N THR A 967 19.45 -42.39 -34.81
CA THR A 967 18.59 -41.27 -34.40
C THR A 967 17.79 -40.76 -35.59
N VAL A 968 16.46 -40.82 -35.48
CA VAL A 968 15.55 -40.18 -36.41
C VAL A 968 15.58 -38.68 -36.10
N VAL A 969 16.30 -37.94 -36.92
CA VAL A 969 16.50 -36.49 -36.77
C VAL A 969 15.16 -35.77 -36.95
N ALA A 970 14.83 -34.89 -35.99
CA ALA A 970 13.67 -34.03 -36.10
C ALA A 970 14.02 -32.78 -36.94
N VAL A 971 13.16 -32.40 -37.88
CA VAL A 971 13.35 -31.20 -38.71
C VAL A 971 12.44 -30.09 -38.20
N ASN A 972 13.02 -28.96 -37.77
CA ASN A 972 12.32 -27.72 -37.37
C ASN A 972 11.22 -27.86 -36.29
N GLY A 973 11.34 -28.86 -35.40
CA GLY A 973 10.35 -29.09 -34.35
C GLY A 973 8.98 -29.56 -34.86
N GLU A 974 8.91 -29.96 -36.13
CA GLU A 974 7.75 -30.63 -36.73
C GLU A 974 8.08 -32.11 -36.95
N GLY A 975 7.05 -32.95 -36.81
CA GLY A 975 7.16 -34.35 -37.21
C GLY A 975 6.21 -35.26 -36.47
N SER A 976 5.85 -36.36 -37.14
CA SER A 976 5.15 -37.48 -36.52
C SER A 976 6.16 -38.47 -35.99
N ILE A 977 6.12 -38.70 -34.68
CA ILE A 977 6.99 -39.64 -33.98
C ILE A 977 6.25 -40.96 -33.86
N LYS A 978 6.93 -42.04 -34.24
CA LYS A 978 6.47 -43.42 -34.09
C LYS A 978 7.64 -44.29 -33.66
N SER A 979 7.57 -44.84 -32.46
CA SER A 979 8.57 -45.77 -31.92
C SER A 979 7.98 -47.18 -31.78
N LEU A 980 8.87 -48.18 -31.77
CA LEU A 980 8.51 -49.59 -31.66
C LEU A 980 9.17 -50.22 -30.43
N TYR A 981 8.53 -51.24 -29.87
CA TYR A 981 9.18 -52.22 -29.00
C TYR A 981 10.08 -53.17 -29.80
N PRO A 982 11.01 -53.89 -29.15
CA PRO A 982 11.79 -54.96 -29.79
C PRO A 982 10.93 -56.05 -30.47
N SER A 983 9.68 -56.24 -30.02
CA SER A 983 8.71 -57.14 -30.65
C SER A 983 8.21 -56.66 -32.02
N GLY A 984 8.46 -55.40 -32.40
CA GLY A 984 7.93 -54.76 -33.60
C GLY A 984 6.56 -54.09 -33.41
N ILE A 985 5.97 -54.19 -32.22
CA ILE A 985 4.72 -53.51 -31.84
C ILE A 985 5.00 -52.02 -31.61
N ILE A 986 4.05 -51.15 -31.98
CA ILE A 986 4.16 -49.69 -31.75
C ILE A 986 4.17 -49.43 -30.25
N SER A 987 5.09 -48.59 -29.76
CA SER A 987 5.19 -48.19 -28.36
C SER A 987 4.66 -46.77 -28.09
N SER A 988 4.85 -45.86 -29.05
CA SER A 988 4.41 -44.47 -28.94
C SER A 988 4.10 -43.88 -30.31
N GLN A 989 3.08 -43.03 -30.39
CA GLN A 989 2.67 -42.34 -31.60
C GLN A 989 2.10 -40.94 -31.28
N PHE A 990 2.72 -39.88 -31.78
CA PHE A 990 2.25 -38.51 -31.59
C PHE A 990 2.88 -37.57 -32.62
N SER A 991 2.42 -36.32 -32.69
CA SER A 991 3.02 -35.30 -33.55
C SER A 991 3.52 -34.11 -32.74
N LEU A 992 4.56 -33.47 -33.26
CA LEU A 992 5.08 -32.21 -32.77
C LEU A 992 4.77 -31.10 -33.77
N LYS A 993 4.40 -29.93 -33.25
CA LYS A 993 4.27 -28.68 -33.99
C LYS A 993 5.02 -27.60 -33.22
N CYS A 994 6.00 -26.97 -33.88
CA CYS A 994 6.85 -25.94 -33.27
C CYS A 994 7.58 -26.41 -32.00
N GLY A 995 7.95 -27.69 -31.97
CA GLY A 995 8.62 -28.36 -30.85
C GLY A 995 7.70 -28.80 -29.72
N GLU A 996 6.40 -28.50 -29.79
CA GLU A 996 5.41 -28.83 -28.76
C GLU A 996 4.49 -29.96 -29.22
N TYR A 997 3.90 -30.72 -28.29
CA TYR A 997 2.90 -31.73 -28.61
C TYR A 997 1.69 -31.10 -29.32
N HIS A 998 1.23 -31.73 -30.40
CA HIS A 998 0.08 -31.24 -31.15
C HIS A 998 -0.73 -32.40 -31.74
N GLY A 999 -2.04 -32.35 -31.54
CA GLY A 999 -2.97 -33.41 -31.91
C GLY A 999 -2.99 -34.56 -30.90
N VAL A 1000 -3.37 -35.74 -31.37
CA VAL A 1000 -3.55 -36.92 -30.53
C VAL A 1000 -2.21 -37.55 -30.20
N TYR A 1001 -1.96 -37.73 -28.91
CA TYR A 1001 -0.83 -38.44 -28.35
C TYR A 1001 -1.28 -39.82 -27.88
N LYS A 1002 -0.64 -40.88 -28.37
CA LYS A 1002 -0.96 -42.27 -28.02
C LYS A 1002 0.25 -43.03 -27.51
N LEU A 1003 0.04 -43.81 -26.47
CA LEU A 1003 0.98 -44.82 -25.97
C LEU A 1003 0.31 -46.19 -25.99
N TYR A 1004 1.12 -47.23 -26.20
CA TYR A 1004 0.64 -48.61 -26.29
C TYR A 1004 1.44 -49.50 -25.35
N PHE A 1005 0.81 -50.56 -24.85
CA PHE A 1005 1.45 -51.62 -24.08
C PHE A 1005 2.32 -52.53 -24.98
N PRO A 1006 3.27 -53.29 -24.40
CA PRO A 1006 4.08 -54.26 -25.14
C PRO A 1006 3.30 -55.34 -25.90
N ASP A 1007 2.02 -55.56 -25.56
CA ASP A 1007 1.11 -56.48 -26.25
C ASP A 1007 0.28 -55.82 -27.37
N GLY A 1008 0.45 -54.50 -27.58
CA GLY A 1008 -0.18 -53.72 -28.65
C GLY A 1008 -1.50 -53.05 -28.29
N LYS A 1009 -2.02 -53.23 -27.07
CA LYS A 1009 -3.23 -52.52 -26.62
C LYS A 1009 -2.92 -51.05 -26.30
N LEU A 1010 -3.92 -50.19 -26.45
CA LEU A 1010 -3.81 -48.77 -26.11
C LEU A 1010 -3.60 -48.61 -24.59
N GLN A 1011 -2.55 -47.89 -24.21
CA GLN A 1011 -2.23 -47.55 -22.82
C GLN A 1011 -2.75 -46.17 -22.45
N GLU A 1012 -2.61 -45.20 -23.35
CA GLU A 1012 -2.91 -43.80 -23.06
C GLU A 1012 -3.28 -43.06 -24.33
N GLU A 1013 -4.25 -42.15 -24.22
CA GLU A 1013 -4.65 -41.22 -25.26
C GLU A 1013 -4.86 -39.83 -24.66
N ARG A 1014 -4.12 -38.84 -25.16
CA ARG A 1014 -4.23 -37.42 -24.78
C ARG A 1014 -4.39 -36.56 -26.02
N LEU A 1015 -4.93 -35.36 -25.84
CA LEU A 1015 -5.04 -34.37 -26.89
C LEU A 1015 -4.31 -33.09 -26.47
N TYR A 1016 -3.40 -32.65 -27.33
CA TYR A 1016 -2.60 -31.44 -27.13
C TYR A 1016 -2.84 -30.43 -28.23
N GLU A 1017 -2.83 -29.15 -27.87
CA GLU A 1017 -2.79 -28.03 -28.80
C GLU A 1017 -1.57 -27.15 -28.45
N PHE A 1018 -0.48 -27.29 -29.22
CA PHE A 1018 0.77 -26.55 -29.00
C PHE A 1018 1.33 -26.71 -27.58
N GLY A 1019 1.32 -27.94 -27.07
CA GLY A 1019 1.84 -28.29 -25.75
C GLY A 1019 0.82 -28.12 -24.62
N VAL A 1020 -0.33 -27.51 -24.88
CA VAL A 1020 -1.41 -27.32 -23.92
C VAL A 1020 -2.38 -28.50 -24.00
N GLU A 1021 -2.62 -29.19 -22.88
CA GLU A 1021 -3.61 -30.27 -22.80
C GLU A 1021 -5.03 -29.72 -22.98
N THR A 1022 -5.83 -30.38 -23.82
CA THR A 1022 -7.22 -29.98 -24.09
C THR A 1022 -8.12 -31.19 -24.29
N GLY A 1023 -9.33 -31.15 -23.72
CA GLY A 1023 -10.29 -32.25 -23.78
C GLY A 1023 -9.95 -33.42 -22.86
N PRO A 1024 -10.54 -34.60 -23.11
CA PRO A 1024 -10.39 -35.75 -22.22
C PRO A 1024 -9.07 -36.49 -22.44
N THR A 1025 -8.35 -36.71 -21.35
CA THR A 1025 -7.19 -37.62 -21.26
C THR A 1025 -7.68 -38.97 -20.74
N LYS A 1026 -7.28 -40.07 -21.39
CA LYS A 1026 -7.67 -41.44 -21.00
C LYS A 1026 -6.45 -42.33 -20.85
N GLU A 1027 -6.40 -43.09 -19.77
CA GLU A 1027 -5.41 -44.14 -19.52
C GLU A 1027 -6.12 -45.48 -19.33
N TYR A 1028 -5.49 -46.57 -19.74
CA TYR A 1028 -6.05 -47.92 -19.74
C TYR A 1028 -5.11 -48.90 -19.03
N PHE A 1029 -5.65 -50.01 -18.53
CA PHE A 1029 -4.88 -51.16 -18.05
C PHE A 1029 -4.45 -52.08 -19.20
N ASN A 1030 -3.47 -52.96 -18.97
CA ASN A 1030 -3.01 -53.96 -19.96
C ASN A 1030 -4.13 -54.90 -20.43
N ASP A 1031 -5.24 -55.06 -19.70
CA ASP A 1031 -6.37 -55.86 -20.16
C ASP A 1031 -7.26 -55.10 -21.17
N GLY A 1032 -7.11 -53.78 -21.29
CA GLY A 1032 -7.86 -52.87 -22.16
C GLY A 1032 -8.96 -52.07 -21.44
N LYS A 1033 -9.17 -52.27 -20.13
CA LYS A 1033 -10.15 -51.49 -19.36
C LYS A 1033 -9.61 -50.11 -19.03
N LEU A 1034 -10.51 -49.15 -18.83
CA LEU A 1034 -10.16 -47.79 -18.43
C LEU A 1034 -9.54 -47.77 -17.02
N SER A 1035 -8.38 -47.13 -16.89
CA SER A 1035 -7.65 -46.92 -15.64
C SER A 1035 -7.88 -45.51 -15.09
N ARG A 1036 -7.88 -44.49 -15.97
CA ARG A 1036 -8.04 -43.09 -15.55
C ARG A 1036 -8.69 -42.28 -16.65
N ILE A 1037 -9.49 -41.29 -16.26
CA ILE A 1037 -9.98 -40.25 -17.17
C ILE A 1037 -9.93 -38.89 -16.48
N GLU A 1038 -9.40 -37.92 -17.21
CA GLU A 1038 -9.26 -36.53 -16.80
C GLU A 1038 -9.77 -35.64 -17.92
N ASN A 1039 -10.11 -34.39 -17.61
CA ASN A 1039 -10.54 -33.45 -18.61
C ASN A 1039 -9.87 -32.10 -18.41
N TYR A 1040 -9.27 -31.59 -19.47
CA TYR A 1040 -8.54 -30.33 -19.47
C TYR A 1040 -9.27 -29.30 -20.33
N ASN A 1041 -9.38 -28.09 -19.80
CA ASN A 1041 -9.86 -26.91 -20.51
C ASN A 1041 -8.68 -25.96 -20.71
N ASN A 1042 -8.03 -26.04 -21.88
CA ASN A 1042 -6.90 -25.19 -22.26
C ASN A 1042 -5.76 -25.17 -21.24
N GLY A 1043 -5.36 -26.35 -20.79
CA GLY A 1043 -4.27 -26.56 -19.84
C GLY A 1043 -4.71 -26.65 -18.38
N SER A 1044 -5.93 -26.19 -18.07
CA SER A 1044 -6.47 -26.29 -16.71
C SER A 1044 -7.36 -27.51 -16.53
N LEU A 1045 -7.09 -28.31 -15.51
CA LEU A 1045 -7.92 -29.44 -15.10
C LEU A 1045 -9.32 -28.95 -14.72
N HIS A 1046 -10.34 -29.53 -15.34
CA HIS A 1046 -11.71 -29.06 -15.23
C HIS A 1046 -12.73 -30.21 -15.37
N GLY A 1047 -13.58 -30.36 -14.35
CA GLY A 1047 -14.56 -31.43 -14.26
C GLY A 1047 -14.10 -32.56 -13.33
N GLN A 1048 -14.55 -33.78 -13.61
CA GLN A 1048 -14.23 -34.95 -12.79
C GLN A 1048 -12.96 -35.64 -13.28
N VAL A 1049 -12.07 -35.94 -12.35
CA VAL A 1049 -10.99 -36.91 -12.50
C VAL A 1049 -11.48 -38.23 -11.92
N LEU A 1050 -11.49 -39.29 -12.73
CA LEU A 1050 -11.86 -40.63 -12.29
C LEU A 1050 -10.68 -41.56 -12.46
N GLU A 1051 -10.44 -42.40 -11.47
CA GLU A 1051 -9.45 -43.47 -11.50
C GLU A 1051 -10.11 -44.79 -11.08
N TYR A 1052 -9.70 -45.90 -11.69
CA TYR A 1052 -10.28 -47.23 -11.50
C TYR A 1052 -9.22 -48.21 -11.01
N ASN A 1053 -9.65 -49.31 -10.39
CA ASN A 1053 -8.82 -50.47 -10.07
C ASN A 1053 -8.79 -51.46 -11.25
N LEU A 1054 -7.84 -52.40 -11.26
CA LEU A 1054 -7.70 -53.42 -12.33
C LEU A 1054 -8.96 -54.28 -12.53
N ASN A 1055 -9.75 -54.50 -11.47
CA ASN A 1055 -11.02 -55.21 -11.55
C ASN A 1055 -12.18 -54.36 -12.12
N GLY A 1056 -11.95 -53.08 -12.44
CA GLY A 1056 -12.93 -52.14 -12.98
C GLY A 1056 -13.74 -51.36 -11.94
N SER A 1057 -13.56 -51.61 -10.64
CA SER A 1057 -14.22 -50.81 -9.60
C SER A 1057 -13.61 -49.39 -9.55
N LEU A 1058 -14.42 -48.37 -9.26
CA LEU A 1058 -13.94 -47.01 -9.05
C LEU A 1058 -12.96 -46.96 -7.86
N HIS A 1059 -11.87 -46.22 -8.01
CA HIS A 1059 -10.79 -46.06 -7.04
C HIS A 1059 -10.72 -44.62 -6.50
N LEU A 1060 -10.90 -43.64 -7.37
CA LEU A 1060 -10.86 -42.21 -7.04
C LEU A 1060 -11.81 -41.44 -7.94
N LYS A 1061 -12.46 -40.42 -7.37
CA LYS A 1061 -13.29 -39.45 -8.07
C LYS A 1061 -13.08 -38.06 -7.47
N GLU A 1062 -12.34 -37.20 -8.14
CA GLU A 1062 -12.05 -35.84 -7.69
C GLU A 1062 -12.72 -34.81 -8.61
N SER A 1063 -13.11 -33.67 -8.06
CA SER A 1063 -13.76 -32.59 -8.80
C SER A 1063 -12.86 -31.36 -8.84
N TYR A 1064 -12.62 -30.82 -10.03
CA TYR A 1064 -11.76 -29.67 -10.27
C TYR A 1064 -12.49 -28.60 -11.09
N ARG A 1065 -12.12 -27.34 -10.86
CA ARG A 1065 -12.52 -26.21 -11.68
C ARG A 1065 -11.34 -25.25 -11.82
N ASN A 1066 -10.81 -25.12 -13.03
CA ASN A 1066 -9.65 -24.25 -13.33
C ASN A 1066 -8.43 -24.59 -12.45
N ASP A 1067 -8.07 -25.88 -12.41
CA ASP A 1067 -7.00 -26.47 -11.57
C ASP A 1067 -7.25 -26.48 -10.05
N VAL A 1068 -8.34 -25.90 -9.59
CA VAL A 1068 -8.70 -25.83 -8.17
C VAL A 1068 -9.64 -26.97 -7.80
N LYS A 1069 -9.29 -27.76 -6.77
CA LYS A 1069 -10.21 -28.76 -6.20
C LYS A 1069 -11.43 -28.07 -5.61
N GLU A 1070 -12.61 -28.45 -6.09
CA GLU A 1070 -13.89 -27.84 -5.72
C GLU A 1070 -14.99 -28.90 -5.68
N GLY A 1071 -15.71 -28.98 -4.56
CA GLY A 1071 -16.82 -29.92 -4.37
C GLY A 1071 -16.40 -31.26 -3.75
N LEU A 1072 -17.22 -32.29 -3.97
CA LEU A 1072 -17.03 -33.61 -3.38
C LEU A 1072 -15.97 -34.42 -4.14
N CYS A 1073 -14.97 -34.89 -3.40
CA CYS A 1073 -13.94 -35.83 -3.83
C CYS A 1073 -14.10 -37.14 -3.05
N GLU A 1074 -14.16 -38.28 -3.74
CA GLU A 1074 -14.45 -39.60 -3.18
C GLU A 1074 -13.30 -40.58 -3.47
N TYR A 1075 -12.95 -41.40 -2.48
CA TYR A 1075 -11.88 -42.39 -2.54
C TYR A 1075 -12.43 -43.76 -2.14
N PHE A 1076 -11.97 -44.82 -2.81
CA PHE A 1076 -12.54 -46.16 -2.71
C PHE A 1076 -11.45 -47.22 -2.52
N ASP A 1077 -11.78 -48.32 -1.85
CA ASP A 1077 -10.91 -49.49 -1.74
C ASP A 1077 -10.91 -50.34 -3.03
N ASN A 1078 -10.12 -51.42 -3.04
CA ASN A 1078 -10.03 -52.35 -4.17
C ASN A 1078 -11.35 -53.05 -4.51
N ASN A 1079 -12.35 -53.03 -3.61
CA ASN A 1079 -13.66 -53.64 -3.83
C ASN A 1079 -14.73 -52.61 -4.26
N GLY A 1080 -14.34 -51.34 -4.47
CA GLY A 1080 -15.24 -50.25 -4.83
C GLY A 1080 -16.07 -49.72 -3.67
N LYS A 1081 -15.74 -50.07 -2.42
CA LYS A 1081 -16.37 -49.48 -1.24
C LYS A 1081 -15.68 -48.16 -0.92
N ARG A 1082 -16.48 -47.10 -0.72
CA ARG A 1082 -15.95 -45.77 -0.35
C ARG A 1082 -15.20 -45.86 0.98
N THR A 1083 -13.94 -45.44 0.99
CA THR A 1083 -13.07 -45.39 2.17
C THR A 1083 -12.96 -44.00 2.75
N ASN A 1084 -13.08 -42.97 1.91
CA ASN A 1084 -12.98 -41.58 2.33
C ASN A 1084 -13.76 -40.68 1.34
N ALA A 1085 -14.32 -39.59 1.82
CA ALA A 1085 -14.88 -38.53 0.99
C ALA A 1085 -14.52 -37.17 1.59
N ILE A 1086 -14.06 -36.23 0.77
CA ILE A 1086 -13.61 -34.92 1.21
C ILE A 1086 -14.32 -33.87 0.39
N ILE A 1087 -14.93 -32.89 1.04
CA ILE A 1087 -15.50 -31.72 0.37
C ILE A 1087 -14.41 -30.64 0.34
N TYR A 1088 -14.05 -30.18 -0.85
CA TYR A 1088 -13.10 -29.08 -1.06
C TYR A 1088 -13.82 -27.79 -1.46
N SER A 1089 -13.26 -26.66 -1.05
CA SER A 1089 -13.59 -25.34 -1.59
C SER A 1089 -12.32 -24.52 -1.74
N ASN A 1090 -12.00 -24.10 -2.96
CA ASN A 1090 -10.75 -23.41 -3.29
C ASN A 1090 -9.47 -24.14 -2.80
N ASP A 1091 -9.32 -25.42 -3.13
CA ASP A 1091 -8.24 -26.32 -2.67
C ASP A 1091 -8.20 -26.59 -1.15
N GLU A 1092 -9.02 -25.91 -0.37
CA GLU A 1092 -9.12 -26.12 1.06
C GLU A 1092 -10.12 -27.23 1.35
N ALA A 1093 -9.68 -28.27 2.06
CA ALA A 1093 -10.61 -29.27 2.57
C ALA A 1093 -11.55 -28.60 3.60
N VAL A 1094 -12.86 -28.74 3.40
CA VAL A 1094 -13.92 -28.17 4.26
C VAL A 1094 -14.48 -29.24 5.19
N ALA A 1095 -14.70 -30.45 4.69
CA ALA A 1095 -15.23 -31.56 5.46
C ALA A 1095 -14.61 -32.88 5.02
N ILE A 1096 -14.48 -33.82 5.96
CA ILE A 1096 -14.06 -35.20 5.70
C ILE A 1096 -15.19 -36.10 6.20
N ILE A 1097 -15.73 -36.91 5.28
CA ILE A 1097 -16.82 -37.86 5.44
C ILE A 1097 -16.16 -39.24 5.44
N GLN A 1098 -16.11 -39.86 6.62
CA GLN A 1098 -15.62 -41.23 6.78
C GLN A 1098 -16.72 -42.26 6.53
#